data_AF-A0A8S2I9L7-F1
#
_entry.id   AF-A0A8S2I9L7-F1
#
_cell.length_a   1.000
_cell.length_b   1.000
_cell.length_c   1.000
_cell.angle_alpha   90.00
_cell.angle_beta   90.00
_cell.angle_gamma   90.00
#
_symmetry.space_group_name_H-M   'P 1'
#
loop_
_entity.id
_entity.type
_entity.pdbx_description
1 polymer ?
#
loop_
_entity_poly.entity_id
_entity_poly.type
_entity_poly.pdbx_seq_one_letter_code
_entity_poly.pdbx_strand_id
1 'polypeptide(L)'
;MNFDTYFVRSYQPNLSREHLQRRYQQQHTVSPPTRYTTTIDQTTALMEQIKSRPQPKSTAFVSYPFSKTTRQTSSNTTLISLPSTFKKLDRIEEPLKRTLKPHELCYQLNLKLEYLILNRLIDRSRVIVSRTSSVLSNRVSPTLLQSANTTSRTVIKNGTKQNDLLTTALLFSNNSGHLSIDSQSTLIMNNDEMEKDSWIDEGMEEMVEEQNIIISKAIDGENEEKVEDEEDEGENEEESVKSSESDGDTDTYNALDPHVLVSDKVRRVGNMDVRTGLIPSIFINIPPTIRFGTENQRIDPLPAPLKKMMKWKMSTITPNIVKNTVTRSGFRLINADEGNDWLGTWSRHMKPPCFRAIREFQKVNHFPGSFQIGRKDRLWRNLSHMQAIHSKREFDFVPQTFVLPADLLLLKRIFDETTDSRECKWIIKPPASARGQGIRVISKLDHVPKKRPVVVQKYIANPYLINGHKFDLRLYVYVTSHDPLRIYLYEDGLARFASRKYSPSMKSLGDRFMHLTNYSINRYNSEYKSNNDHGACAGHKWSLKALWTYLKKRDIDVVDVWERIKDLIIKTIISADAYVNVLVKANVKRKFSVHELFGFDVILDEQCKPWIVEVNISPSLHSNSPLDVSVKGSMIADLLNLSGFQIPDRRDVLSDTSVRKKARLPKSLIFDKRILAQTLSTDEKLKHQYFIQRYNDEQARKSILDMFTPDDIRLLTETEDEYARRGSFERIYPTHQTRKYLKYFETPRYYNLLLNEWITKYYRLEERGISLLNSFCKKLIHIQNPAEISAHLWAHNQKQWQTSNSHRDTDNGD
;
A
#
# COMPACT_ATOMS: atom_id res chain seq x y z
N MET A 1 -18.83 43.81 -4.43
CA MET A 1 -19.39 44.76 -5.40
C MET A 1 -20.35 44.02 -6.33
N ASN A 2 -21.37 44.71 -6.82
CA ASN A 2 -22.57 44.13 -7.43
C ASN A 2 -22.59 44.23 -8.97
N PHE A 3 -23.54 43.50 -9.55
CA PHE A 3 -24.23 43.74 -10.83
C PHE A 3 -23.55 43.41 -12.19
N ASP A 4 -23.98 42.25 -12.72
CA ASP A 4 -24.92 42.11 -13.86
C ASP A 4 -24.49 41.68 -15.29
N THR A 5 -25.40 40.82 -15.79
CA THR A 5 -25.74 40.25 -17.10
C THR A 5 -25.16 40.76 -18.44
N TYR A 6 -24.96 39.80 -19.38
CA TYR A 6 -25.32 39.95 -20.81
C TYR A 6 -25.72 38.61 -21.50
N PHE A 7 -26.42 38.72 -22.63
CA PHE A 7 -27.24 37.72 -23.37
C PHE A 7 -26.67 37.40 -24.78
N VAL A 8 -27.02 36.33 -25.55
CA VAL A 8 -27.57 34.95 -25.32
C VAL A 8 -27.58 34.20 -26.70
N ARG A 9 -28.07 32.93 -26.78
CA ARG A 9 -28.25 32.05 -28.01
C ARG A 9 -26.97 31.41 -28.59
N SER A 10 -26.99 30.21 -29.19
CA SER A 10 -27.96 29.07 -29.27
C SER A 10 -27.21 27.83 -29.81
N TYR A 11 -27.48 26.60 -29.40
CA TYR A 11 -28.45 25.70 -30.07
C TYR A 11 -28.76 24.46 -29.18
N GLN A 12 -30.01 23.99 -29.21
CA GLN A 12 -30.43 22.64 -28.78
C GLN A 12 -31.07 21.92 -29.98
N PRO A 13 -31.33 20.60 -29.86
CA PRO A 13 -32.75 20.23 -29.81
C PRO A 13 -33.13 19.17 -28.75
N ASN A 14 -34.15 19.53 -27.97
CA ASN A 14 -35.35 18.75 -27.61
C ASN A 14 -35.25 17.32 -27.02
N LEU A 15 -35.67 17.22 -25.75
CA LEU A 15 -36.55 16.14 -25.26
C LEU A 15 -37.54 16.75 -24.25
N SER A 16 -38.83 16.40 -24.36
CA SER A 16 -39.94 17.19 -23.80
C SER A 16 -40.24 16.93 -22.32
N ARG A 17 -40.79 17.94 -21.65
CA ARG A 17 -40.97 18.01 -20.18
C ARG A 17 -42.22 17.31 -19.63
N GLU A 18 -43.04 16.67 -20.46
CA GLU A 18 -44.39 16.22 -20.08
C GLU A 18 -44.47 14.81 -19.47
N HIS A 19 -43.40 14.01 -19.53
CA HIS A 19 -43.40 12.66 -18.94
C HIS A 19 -43.09 12.61 -17.43
N LEU A 20 -42.55 13.68 -16.84
CA LEU A 20 -42.16 13.69 -15.41
C LEU A 20 -43.28 14.14 -14.46
N GLN A 21 -44.35 14.75 -14.96
CA GLN A 21 -45.41 15.30 -14.11
C GLN A 21 -46.58 14.33 -13.86
N ARG A 22 -46.69 13.23 -14.62
CA ARG A 22 -47.73 12.19 -14.42
C ARG A 22 -47.41 11.14 -13.35
N ARG A 23 -46.19 11.12 -12.78
CA ARG A 23 -45.79 10.14 -11.75
C ARG A 23 -45.86 10.64 -10.31
N TYR A 24 -46.27 11.90 -10.09
CA TYR A 24 -46.29 12.54 -8.77
C TYR A 24 -47.72 12.75 -8.20
N GLN A 25 -48.76 12.22 -8.86
CA GLN A 25 -50.18 12.42 -8.49
C GLN A 25 -51.02 11.13 -8.43
N GLN A 26 -50.38 9.95 -8.34
CA GLN A 26 -51.10 8.69 -8.08
C GLN A 26 -50.43 7.89 -6.95
N GLN A 27 -50.61 8.36 -5.71
CA GLN A 27 -50.66 7.53 -4.49
C GLN A 27 -50.95 8.44 -3.28
N HIS A 28 -52.23 8.62 -2.92
CA HIS A 28 -52.73 8.86 -1.54
C HIS A 28 -54.25 9.11 -1.54
N THR A 29 -55.05 8.11 -1.14
CA THR A 29 -56.48 8.13 -0.71
C THR A 29 -56.94 6.65 -0.62
N VAL A 30 -57.62 6.10 0.41
CA VAL A 30 -58.26 6.64 1.64
C VAL A 30 -58.03 5.69 2.85
N SER A 31 -58.24 6.27 4.04
CA SER A 31 -58.06 5.88 5.45
C SER A 31 -59.06 4.81 6.05
N PRO A 32 -59.37 4.71 7.37
CA PRO A 32 -59.26 3.46 8.16
C PRO A 32 -60.60 3.00 8.82
N PRO A 33 -60.64 2.13 9.87
CA PRO A 33 -60.66 2.67 11.25
C PRO A 33 -60.16 1.77 12.44
N THR A 34 -59.97 2.44 13.59
CA THR A 34 -60.15 2.01 15.03
C THR A 34 -59.34 0.89 15.73
N ARG A 35 -58.42 1.37 16.60
CA ARG A 35 -58.16 1.05 18.04
C ARG A 35 -58.65 -0.28 18.66
N TYR A 36 -57.74 -0.93 19.41
CA TYR A 36 -57.91 -1.25 20.85
C TYR A 36 -56.55 -1.17 21.58
N THR A 37 -56.59 -0.95 22.90
CA THR A 37 -55.43 -0.80 23.80
C THR A 37 -55.12 -2.09 24.59
N THR A 38 -53.96 -2.09 25.26
CA THR A 38 -53.70 -2.54 26.67
C THR A 38 -52.58 -3.60 26.83
N THR A 39 -51.67 -3.36 27.81
CA THR A 39 -50.74 -4.30 28.52
C THR A 39 -49.74 -5.13 27.68
N ILE A 40 -48.41 -5.08 27.88
CA ILE A 40 -47.63 -5.44 29.09
C ILE A 40 -48.00 -6.83 29.62
N ASP A 41 -47.35 -7.90 29.12
CA ASP A 41 -47.04 -9.14 29.89
C ASP A 41 -46.36 -10.23 29.02
N GLN A 42 -45.06 -10.08 28.68
CA GLN A 42 -44.25 -11.18 28.09
C GLN A 42 -42.78 -11.25 28.58
N THR A 43 -42.46 -10.66 29.74
CA THR A 43 -41.09 -10.70 30.30
C THR A 43 -41.00 -11.27 31.72
N THR A 44 -42.11 -11.74 32.28
CA THR A 44 -42.18 -12.25 33.68
C THR A 44 -42.18 -13.79 33.75
N ALA A 45 -42.58 -14.48 32.67
CA ALA A 45 -42.83 -15.93 32.66
C ALA A 45 -41.59 -16.84 32.65
N LEU A 46 -40.36 -16.30 32.53
CA LEU A 46 -39.12 -17.09 32.50
C LEU A 46 -38.32 -17.07 33.82
N MET A 47 -38.72 -16.24 34.80
CA MET A 47 -37.98 -16.05 36.06
C MET A 47 -38.51 -16.87 37.24
N GLU A 48 -39.71 -17.45 37.17
CA GLU A 48 -40.29 -18.20 38.29
C GLU A 48 -39.99 -19.71 38.29
N GLN A 49 -39.51 -20.29 37.17
CA GLN A 49 -39.17 -21.73 37.12
C GLN A 49 -37.84 -22.12 37.79
N ILE A 50 -37.05 -21.17 38.30
CA ILE A 50 -35.75 -21.44 38.96
C ILE A 50 -35.87 -21.51 40.50
N LYS A 51 -37.03 -21.20 41.09
CA LYS A 51 -37.23 -21.13 42.55
C LYS A 51 -37.88 -22.37 43.19
N SER A 52 -37.55 -23.58 42.76
CA SER A 52 -37.92 -24.77 43.54
C SER A 52 -36.88 -25.90 43.55
N ARG A 53 -36.72 -26.51 44.75
CA ARG A 53 -36.00 -27.75 45.10
C ARG A 53 -34.47 -27.65 45.36
N PRO A 54 -33.93 -28.49 46.28
CA PRO A 54 -33.27 -27.90 47.45
C PRO A 54 -31.83 -28.38 47.74
N GLN A 55 -31.18 -27.66 48.67
CA GLN A 55 -29.86 -27.92 49.26
C GLN A 55 -29.82 -29.19 50.15
N PRO A 56 -28.77 -30.02 50.06
CA PRO A 56 -28.29 -30.86 51.16
C PRO A 56 -27.04 -30.27 51.86
N LYS A 57 -26.81 -30.72 53.10
CA LYS A 57 -25.91 -30.10 54.09
C LYS A 57 -24.45 -30.60 54.00
N SER A 58 -23.56 -29.87 54.67
CA SER A 58 -22.14 -30.19 54.84
C SER A 58 -21.86 -31.44 55.70
N THR A 59 -20.83 -32.22 55.36
CA THR A 59 -20.16 -33.15 56.29
C THR A 59 -18.64 -33.23 56.08
N ALA A 60 -17.92 -32.94 57.18
CA ALA A 60 -16.62 -33.43 57.67
C ALA A 60 -15.46 -33.91 56.77
N PHE A 61 -14.25 -33.51 57.22
CA PHE A 61 -12.93 -34.10 56.96
C PHE A 61 -12.85 -35.63 57.17
N VAL A 62 -12.04 -36.32 56.35
CA VAL A 62 -11.14 -37.44 56.75
C VAL A 62 -9.84 -37.33 55.91
N SER A 63 -8.72 -37.90 56.38
CA SER A 63 -7.35 -37.58 55.96
C SER A 63 -6.46 -38.80 55.66
N TYR A 64 -5.40 -38.59 54.85
CA TYR A 64 -4.14 -39.38 54.77
C TYR A 64 -4.22 -40.86 54.27
N PRO A 65 -3.09 -41.57 54.01
CA PRO A 65 -1.71 -41.16 53.63
C PRO A 65 -1.17 -41.93 52.37
N PHE A 66 0.16 -42.19 52.34
CA PHE A 66 1.01 -42.97 51.39
C PHE A 66 1.69 -42.20 50.25
N SER A 67 2.98 -42.44 49.92
CA SER A 67 4.11 -43.01 50.69
C SER A 67 5.45 -42.72 50.00
N LYS A 68 6.56 -42.81 50.75
CA LYS A 68 7.92 -42.72 50.21
C LYS A 68 8.29 -43.97 49.41
N THR A 69 9.02 -43.81 48.32
CA THR A 69 10.15 -44.73 48.02
C THR A 69 11.24 -43.99 47.26
N THR A 70 12.49 -44.16 47.71
CA THR A 70 13.67 -43.47 47.20
C THR A 70 14.48 -44.40 46.32
N ARG A 71 15.02 -43.91 45.19
CA ARG A 71 16.33 -44.37 44.71
C ARG A 71 17.06 -43.25 43.97
N GLN A 72 18.31 -43.02 44.37
CA GLN A 72 19.21 -42.02 43.81
C GLN A 72 19.91 -42.56 42.56
N THR A 73 20.16 -41.70 41.59
CA THR A 73 21.51 -41.55 40.99
C THR A 73 21.70 -40.07 40.66
N SER A 74 22.95 -39.61 40.72
CA SER A 74 23.32 -38.19 40.78
C SER A 74 23.96 -37.68 39.49
N SER A 75 23.64 -36.45 39.07
CA SER A 75 24.65 -35.41 38.81
C SER A 75 24.03 -34.05 38.40
N ASN A 76 24.41 -33.02 39.14
CA ASN A 76 24.55 -31.60 38.78
C ASN A 76 23.54 -30.96 37.80
N THR A 77 22.62 -30.17 38.35
CA THR A 77 22.17 -28.91 37.72
C THR A 77 21.96 -27.86 38.80
N THR A 78 22.63 -26.72 38.67
CA THR A 78 22.59 -25.62 39.64
C THR A 78 21.24 -24.93 39.62
N LEU A 79 20.50 -24.99 40.72
CA LEU A 79 19.27 -24.22 40.92
C LEU A 79 19.61 -22.71 41.03
N ILE A 80 19.25 -21.94 40.00
CA ILE A 80 19.24 -20.48 40.08
C ILE A 80 18.13 -20.06 41.04
N SER A 81 18.49 -19.29 42.07
CA SER A 81 17.54 -18.81 43.07
C SER A 81 16.66 -17.69 42.51
N LEU A 82 15.36 -17.75 42.80
CA LEU A 82 14.41 -16.69 42.47
C LEU A 82 14.81 -15.38 43.18
N PRO A 83 14.89 -14.23 42.47
CA PRO A 83 15.26 -12.96 43.08
C PRO A 83 14.33 -12.56 44.22
N SER A 84 14.90 -11.89 45.23
CA SER A 84 14.25 -11.41 46.47
C SER A 84 13.05 -10.46 46.27
N THR A 85 12.70 -10.13 45.01
CA THR A 85 11.55 -9.30 44.65
C THR A 85 10.22 -10.04 44.83
N PHE A 86 10.15 -11.35 44.57
CA PHE A 86 8.89 -12.11 44.72
C PHE A 86 8.44 -12.26 46.17
N LYS A 87 9.36 -12.46 47.12
CA LYS A 87 9.05 -12.56 48.57
C LYS A 87 8.45 -11.29 49.20
N LYS A 88 8.41 -10.16 48.48
CA LYS A 88 7.72 -8.93 48.92
C LYS A 88 6.26 -8.82 48.47
N LEU A 89 5.84 -9.58 47.46
CA LEU A 89 4.44 -9.58 46.99
C LEU A 89 3.53 -10.43 47.90
N ASP A 90 3.99 -11.62 48.32
CA ASP A 90 3.23 -12.53 49.19
C ASP A 90 2.83 -11.88 50.54
N ARG A 91 3.64 -10.95 51.06
CA ARG A 91 3.34 -10.22 52.31
C ARG A 91 2.27 -9.12 52.17
N ILE A 92 1.82 -8.81 50.95
CA ILE A 92 0.88 -7.71 50.65
C ILE A 92 -0.44 -8.25 50.07
N GLU A 93 -0.47 -9.48 49.54
CA GLU A 93 -1.70 -10.11 49.04
C GLU A 93 -2.75 -10.40 50.14
N GLU A 94 -2.34 -10.88 51.31
CA GLU A 94 -3.25 -11.32 52.38
C GLU A 94 -4.23 -10.23 52.86
N PRO A 95 -3.79 -9.00 53.17
CA PRO A 95 -4.70 -7.93 53.58
C PRO A 95 -5.70 -7.52 52.48
N LEU A 96 -5.29 -7.51 51.21
CA LEU A 96 -6.10 -7.03 50.09
C LEU A 96 -7.14 -8.06 49.61
N LYS A 97 -6.85 -9.36 49.75
CA LYS A 97 -7.80 -10.44 49.41
C LYS A 97 -9.05 -10.48 50.29
N ARG A 98 -9.02 -9.86 51.48
CA ARG A 98 -10.13 -9.92 52.46
C ARG A 98 -11.19 -8.83 52.31
N THR A 99 -10.98 -7.82 51.46
CA THR A 99 -11.87 -6.65 51.33
C THR A 99 -12.23 -6.24 49.91
N LEU A 100 -11.58 -6.79 48.87
CA LEU A 100 -11.79 -6.37 47.48
C LEU A 100 -12.38 -7.48 46.61
N LYS A 101 -13.29 -7.12 45.70
CA LYS A 101 -13.79 -8.02 44.65
C LYS A 101 -12.65 -8.35 43.65
N PRO A 102 -12.65 -9.52 42.98
CA PRO A 102 -11.51 -9.97 42.17
C PRO A 102 -11.05 -8.99 41.07
N HIS A 103 -11.99 -8.27 40.44
CA HIS A 103 -11.68 -7.28 39.41
C HIS A 103 -10.98 -6.03 39.99
N GLU A 104 -11.47 -5.52 41.13
CA GLU A 104 -10.85 -4.42 41.89
C GLU A 104 -9.42 -4.76 42.32
N LEU A 105 -9.21 -5.99 42.81
CA LEU A 105 -7.90 -6.50 43.24
C LEU A 105 -6.91 -6.55 42.05
N CYS A 106 -7.36 -7.03 40.89
CA CYS A 106 -6.55 -7.10 39.69
C CYS A 106 -6.14 -5.69 39.19
N TYR A 107 -7.08 -4.74 39.18
CA TYR A 107 -6.82 -3.35 38.80
C TYR A 107 -5.81 -2.66 39.75
N GLN A 108 -5.99 -2.82 41.06
CA GLN A 108 -5.08 -2.26 42.08
C GLN A 108 -3.68 -2.89 42.04
N LEU A 109 -3.56 -4.18 41.72
CA LEU A 109 -2.27 -4.84 41.54
C LEU A 109 -1.54 -4.33 40.28
N ASN A 110 -2.24 -4.13 39.16
CA ASN A 110 -1.64 -3.60 37.93
C ASN A 110 -1.09 -2.18 38.12
N LEU A 111 -1.88 -1.24 38.67
CA LEU A 111 -1.42 0.14 38.94
C LEU A 111 -0.16 0.18 39.82
N LYS A 112 -0.07 -0.72 40.80
CA LYS A 112 1.08 -0.81 41.71
C LYS A 112 2.29 -1.48 41.06
N LEU A 113 2.08 -2.39 40.12
CA LEU A 113 3.13 -2.97 39.28
C LEU A 113 3.73 -1.92 38.34
N GLU A 114 2.88 -1.14 37.67
CA GLU A 114 3.29 -0.01 36.80
C GLU A 114 4.10 1.02 37.59
N TYR A 115 3.64 1.42 38.78
CA TYR A 115 4.38 2.33 39.67
C TYR A 115 5.76 1.79 40.07
N LEU A 116 5.88 0.48 40.35
CA LEU A 116 7.17 -0.15 40.69
C LEU A 116 8.10 -0.25 39.48
N ILE A 117 7.56 -0.47 38.27
CA ILE A 117 8.33 -0.47 37.01
C ILE A 117 8.85 0.94 36.71
N LEU A 118 7.99 1.96 36.81
CA LEU A 118 8.36 3.37 36.61
C LEU A 118 9.48 3.82 37.55
N ASN A 119 9.38 3.52 38.86
CA ASN A 119 10.44 3.85 39.81
C ASN A 119 11.76 3.12 39.50
N ARG A 120 11.73 1.85 39.07
CA ARG A 120 12.94 1.14 38.63
C ARG A 120 13.56 1.73 37.36
N LEU A 121 12.76 2.25 36.44
CA LEU A 121 13.24 2.95 35.24
C LEU A 121 13.87 4.31 35.62
N ILE A 122 13.29 5.03 36.57
CA ILE A 122 13.85 6.28 37.13
C ILE A 122 15.16 6.03 37.87
N ASP A 123 15.26 4.97 38.68
CA ASP A 123 16.51 4.64 39.37
C ASP A 123 17.59 4.16 38.40
N ARG A 124 17.23 3.39 37.35
CA ARG A 124 18.16 3.06 36.26
C ARG A 124 18.65 4.30 35.51
N SER A 125 17.77 5.25 35.19
CA SER A 125 18.16 6.49 34.50
C SER A 125 19.08 7.34 35.37
N ARG A 126 18.85 7.42 36.68
CA ARG A 126 19.76 8.08 37.64
C ARG A 126 21.15 7.44 37.69
N VAL A 127 21.25 6.11 37.65
CA VAL A 127 22.55 5.39 37.60
C VAL A 127 23.27 5.58 36.27
N ILE A 128 22.54 5.68 35.16
CA ILE A 128 23.12 5.99 33.84
C ILE A 128 23.64 7.44 33.81
N VAL A 129 22.89 8.40 34.36
CA VAL A 129 23.30 9.81 34.48
C VAL A 129 24.54 9.96 35.39
N SER A 130 24.62 9.25 36.52
CA SER A 130 25.81 9.35 37.38
C SER A 130 27.07 8.75 36.73
N ARG A 131 26.93 7.65 35.98
CA ARG A 131 28.03 7.03 35.21
C ARG A 131 28.49 7.88 34.02
N THR A 132 27.58 8.54 33.31
CA THR A 132 27.96 9.48 32.24
C THR A 132 28.64 10.73 32.81
N SER A 133 28.20 11.22 33.97
CA SER A 133 28.84 12.35 34.66
C SER A 133 30.28 12.03 35.13
N SER A 134 30.57 10.80 35.58
CA SER A 134 31.93 10.40 35.99
C SER A 134 32.87 10.09 34.82
N VAL A 135 32.34 9.85 33.61
CA VAL A 135 33.14 9.70 32.38
C VAL A 135 33.50 11.06 31.79
N LEU A 136 32.60 12.05 31.90
CA LEU A 136 32.82 13.41 31.40
C LEU A 136 33.77 14.25 32.28
N SER A 137 33.88 13.96 33.59
CA SER A 137 34.78 14.70 34.49
C SER A 137 36.28 14.53 34.20
N ASN A 138 36.67 13.52 33.40
CA ASN A 138 38.07 13.20 33.12
C ASN A 138 38.59 13.76 31.78
N ARG A 139 37.82 14.61 31.07
CA ARG A 139 38.21 15.17 29.75
C ARG A 139 37.75 16.63 29.50
N VAL A 140 37.93 17.54 30.46
CA VAL A 140 37.82 19.01 30.21
C VAL A 140 38.88 19.77 31.02
N SER A 141 39.56 20.75 30.43
CA SER A 141 40.56 21.59 31.12
C SER A 141 39.91 22.56 32.14
N PRO A 142 40.61 22.96 33.21
CA PRO A 142 39.99 23.65 34.36
C PRO A 142 39.33 25.01 34.07
N THR A 143 39.72 25.69 32.98
CA THR A 143 39.32 27.06 32.66
C THR A 143 37.87 27.23 32.18
N LEU A 144 37.18 26.16 31.76
CA LEU A 144 35.76 26.23 31.37
C LEU A 144 34.76 26.06 32.53
N LEU A 145 35.23 25.65 33.72
CA LEU A 145 34.37 25.43 34.89
C LEU A 145 34.06 26.71 35.68
N GLN A 146 34.76 27.82 35.40
CA GLN A 146 34.63 29.05 36.18
C GLN A 146 33.59 30.04 35.62
N SER A 147 33.24 29.96 34.34
CA SER A 147 32.18 30.79 33.72
C SER A 147 30.76 30.25 33.94
N ALA A 148 30.59 28.93 33.98
CA ALA A 148 29.29 28.29 34.17
C ALA A 148 28.73 28.41 35.61
N ASN A 149 29.60 28.54 36.61
CA ASN A 149 29.20 28.56 38.02
C ASN A 149 28.58 29.90 38.49
N THR A 150 28.79 30.99 37.75
CA THR A 150 28.24 32.32 38.10
C THR A 150 26.76 32.44 37.73
N THR A 151 26.32 31.83 36.62
CA THR A 151 24.95 31.96 36.11
C THR A 151 23.94 31.09 36.87
N SER A 152 24.35 29.91 37.34
CA SER A 152 23.47 28.98 38.08
C SER A 152 23.06 29.46 39.48
N ARG A 153 23.77 30.43 40.08
CA ARG A 153 23.41 30.99 41.39
C ARG A 153 22.24 31.99 41.35
N THR A 154 21.90 32.53 40.19
CA THR A 154 20.83 33.55 40.06
C THR A 154 19.43 32.94 39.91
N VAL A 155 19.33 31.75 39.30
CA VAL A 155 18.04 31.11 38.97
C VAL A 155 17.36 30.43 40.18
N ILE A 156 18.13 30.06 41.21
CA ILE A 156 17.61 29.30 42.38
C ILE A 156 16.81 30.19 43.37
N LYS A 157 16.82 31.52 43.24
CA LYS A 157 16.12 32.43 44.19
C LYS A 157 14.65 32.75 43.87
N ASN A 158 14.18 32.57 42.65
CA ASN A 158 12.82 32.96 42.24
C ASN A 158 11.98 31.73 41.85
N GLY A 159 11.33 31.11 42.85
CA GLY A 159 10.60 29.86 42.68
C GLY A 159 9.44 29.94 41.68
N THR A 160 9.50 29.11 40.64
CA THR A 160 8.41 28.85 39.68
C THR A 160 8.34 27.34 39.37
N LYS A 161 7.18 26.88 38.89
CA LYS A 161 6.75 25.46 38.99
C LYS A 161 7.50 24.51 38.05
N GLN A 162 7.69 23.27 38.51
CA GLN A 162 8.61 22.27 37.97
C GLN A 162 8.14 21.53 36.69
N ASN A 163 7.33 22.15 35.82
CA ASN A 163 6.84 21.52 34.58
C ASN A 163 7.43 22.10 33.28
N ASP A 164 8.08 23.27 33.28
CA ASP A 164 8.53 23.94 32.05
C ASP A 164 10.01 23.71 31.68
N LEU A 165 10.77 22.94 32.47
CA LEU A 165 12.22 22.75 32.26
C LEU A 165 12.60 21.75 31.16
N LEU A 166 11.68 20.91 30.69
CA LEU A 166 11.95 19.91 29.64
C LEU A 166 11.85 20.48 28.21
N THR A 167 11.10 21.56 28.02
CA THR A 167 10.86 22.16 26.69
C THR A 167 12.04 23.03 26.23
N THR A 168 12.68 23.76 27.15
CA THR A 168 13.74 24.73 26.82
C THR A 168 15.09 24.06 26.54
N ALA A 169 15.38 22.90 27.16
CA ALA A 169 16.65 22.19 26.97
C ALA A 169 16.80 21.56 25.56
N LEU A 170 15.69 21.24 24.89
CA LEU A 170 15.69 20.68 23.53
C LEU A 170 15.79 21.74 22.42
N LEU A 171 15.64 23.04 22.75
CA LEU A 171 15.64 24.12 21.77
C LEU A 171 17.04 24.74 21.51
N PHE A 172 18.04 24.43 22.36
CA PHE A 172 19.38 25.03 22.26
C PHE A 172 20.46 24.16 21.57
N SER A 173 20.17 22.93 21.13
CA SER A 173 21.18 22.06 20.49
C SER A 173 21.29 22.17 18.97
N ASN A 174 20.43 22.96 18.31
CA ASN A 174 20.30 23.01 16.84
C ASN A 174 20.56 24.41 16.27
N ASN A 175 21.59 25.12 16.75
CA ASN A 175 21.96 26.42 16.18
C ASN A 175 23.48 26.66 16.20
N SER A 176 24.21 26.01 15.30
CA SER A 176 25.60 26.35 14.93
C SER A 176 25.88 25.85 13.51
N GLY A 177 26.06 26.77 12.57
CA GLY A 177 26.41 26.43 11.18
C GLY A 177 27.92 26.45 10.94
N HIS A 178 28.35 25.72 9.90
CA HIS A 178 29.70 25.71 9.31
C HIS A 178 30.89 25.38 10.23
N LEU A 179 31.38 24.15 10.10
CA LEU A 179 32.81 23.85 9.94
C LEU A 179 32.97 22.52 9.21
N SER A 180 33.88 22.48 8.23
CA SER A 180 34.14 21.32 7.36
C SER A 180 35.31 20.52 7.91
N ILE A 181 35.06 19.29 8.40
CA ILE A 181 36.11 18.30 8.68
C ILE A 181 35.60 16.90 8.31
N ASP A 182 36.32 16.23 7.41
CA ASP A 182 36.22 14.78 7.19
C ASP A 182 36.83 14.02 8.37
N SER A 183 36.13 13.03 8.93
CA SER A 183 36.69 11.72 9.34
C SER A 183 35.68 10.84 10.10
N GLN A 184 35.99 9.55 10.14
CA GLN A 184 35.17 8.48 10.71
C GLN A 184 35.00 8.58 12.23
N SER A 185 33.78 8.36 12.74
CA SER A 185 33.52 7.70 14.04
C SER A 185 32.01 7.49 14.24
N THR A 186 31.53 6.25 14.09
CA THR A 186 30.12 5.90 14.37
C THR A 186 29.98 5.48 15.83
N LEU A 187 29.22 6.24 16.63
CA LEU A 187 28.86 5.84 17.98
C LEU A 187 27.74 4.79 17.93
N ILE A 188 28.12 3.54 18.17
CA ILE A 188 27.19 2.41 18.28
C ILE A 188 26.48 2.50 19.65
N MET A 189 25.15 2.59 19.65
CA MET A 189 24.34 2.20 20.82
C MET A 189 23.90 0.75 20.64
N ASN A 190 24.30 -0.11 21.58
CA ASN A 190 23.91 -1.52 21.58
C ASN A 190 22.41 -1.65 21.93
N ASN A 191 21.68 -2.37 21.08
CA ASN A 191 20.28 -2.75 21.28
C ASN A 191 20.19 -4.25 21.60
N ASP A 192 20.40 -4.62 22.86
CA ASP A 192 20.37 -6.02 23.32
C ASP A 192 18.93 -6.63 23.36
N GLU A 193 17.94 -5.96 22.76
CA GLU A 193 16.61 -6.54 22.47
C GLU A 193 16.49 -7.07 21.02
N MET A 194 17.51 -6.89 20.16
CA MET A 194 17.50 -7.37 18.77
C MET A 194 18.04 -8.80 18.58
N GLU A 195 18.76 -9.37 19.57
CA GLU A 195 19.38 -10.72 19.46
C GLU A 195 18.38 -11.89 19.53
N LYS A 196 17.08 -11.64 19.70
CA LYS A 196 16.05 -12.69 19.57
C LYS A 196 15.50 -12.86 18.16
N ASP A 197 15.77 -11.91 17.25
CA ASP A 197 15.40 -12.02 15.84
C ASP A 197 16.55 -12.60 14.98
N SER A 198 17.81 -12.61 15.45
CA SER A 198 18.95 -13.16 14.70
C SER A 198 18.85 -14.67 14.44
N TRP A 199 18.40 -15.45 15.44
CA TRP A 199 18.09 -16.88 15.30
C TRP A 199 16.92 -17.17 14.34
N ILE A 200 16.15 -16.16 13.95
CA ILE A 200 15.11 -16.26 12.92
C ILE A 200 15.69 -15.91 11.54
N ASP A 201 16.68 -15.01 11.47
CA ASP A 201 17.34 -14.56 10.23
C ASP A 201 18.31 -15.62 9.67
N GLU A 202 19.01 -16.41 10.51
CA GLU A 202 19.79 -17.58 10.03
C GLU A 202 18.87 -18.62 9.37
N GLY A 203 17.71 -18.89 9.97
CA GLY A 203 16.66 -19.70 9.36
C GLY A 203 16.00 -19.06 8.12
N MET A 204 16.24 -17.77 7.86
CA MET A 204 15.86 -17.12 6.60
C MET A 204 16.90 -17.31 5.50
N GLU A 205 18.17 -17.59 5.81
CA GLU A 205 19.20 -17.82 4.79
C GLU A 205 19.05 -19.23 4.16
N GLU A 206 18.99 -20.30 4.98
CA GLU A 206 18.70 -21.66 4.48
C GLU A 206 17.38 -21.73 3.69
N MET A 207 16.30 -21.09 4.18
CA MET A 207 15.00 -21.14 3.51
C MET A 207 14.93 -20.30 2.22
N VAL A 208 15.70 -19.21 2.11
CA VAL A 208 15.83 -18.46 0.86
C VAL A 208 16.67 -19.24 -0.14
N GLU A 209 17.70 -19.95 0.32
CA GLU A 209 18.52 -20.85 -0.50
C GLU A 209 17.71 -22.04 -1.04
N GLU A 210 16.90 -22.72 -0.20
CA GLU A 210 15.94 -23.75 -0.65
C GLU A 210 14.97 -23.20 -1.72
N GLN A 211 14.42 -22.00 -1.52
CA GLN A 211 13.53 -21.39 -2.52
C GLN A 211 14.27 -21.03 -3.82
N ASN A 212 15.52 -20.58 -3.75
CA ASN A 212 16.34 -20.30 -4.92
C ASN A 212 16.67 -21.58 -5.69
N ILE A 213 17.01 -22.68 -5.01
CA ILE A 213 17.27 -24.01 -5.60
C ILE A 213 16.01 -24.58 -6.27
N ILE A 214 14.83 -24.39 -5.68
CA ILE A 214 13.54 -24.82 -6.25
C ILE A 214 13.11 -23.95 -7.45
N ILE A 215 13.64 -22.73 -7.58
CA ILE A 215 13.41 -21.86 -8.73
C ILE A 215 14.39 -22.17 -9.86
N SER A 216 15.69 -22.38 -9.59
CA SER A 216 16.67 -22.75 -10.63
C SER A 216 16.40 -24.13 -11.23
N LYS A 217 16.18 -25.16 -10.40
CA LYS A 217 15.84 -26.52 -10.88
C LYS A 217 14.49 -26.62 -11.63
N ALA A 218 13.70 -25.55 -11.64
CA ALA A 218 12.47 -25.46 -12.44
C ALA A 218 12.65 -24.66 -13.75
N ILE A 219 13.82 -24.08 -13.98
CA ILE A 219 14.24 -23.46 -15.24
C ILE A 219 15.01 -24.49 -16.07
N ASP A 220 15.90 -25.27 -15.44
CA ASP A 220 16.75 -26.28 -16.10
C ASP A 220 16.01 -27.60 -16.45
N GLY A 221 14.67 -27.64 -16.30
CA GLY A 221 13.88 -28.89 -16.25
C GLY A 221 12.81 -29.06 -17.33
N GLU A 222 12.69 -28.15 -18.30
CA GLU A 222 11.80 -28.29 -19.47
C GLU A 222 12.67 -28.21 -20.73
N ASN A 223 12.75 -29.33 -21.49
CA ASN A 223 13.72 -29.55 -22.58
C ASN A 223 13.62 -28.50 -23.70
N GLU A 224 14.79 -28.17 -24.27
CA GLU A 224 14.91 -27.48 -25.56
C GLU A 224 14.48 -28.41 -26.70
N GLU A 225 13.28 -28.21 -27.25
CA GLU A 225 13.03 -28.58 -28.65
C GLU A 225 13.66 -27.48 -29.53
N LYS A 226 14.79 -27.81 -30.15
CA LYS A 226 15.39 -26.97 -31.20
C LYS A 226 14.43 -26.90 -32.39
N VAL A 227 14.03 -25.68 -32.74
CA VAL A 227 13.62 -25.37 -34.11
C VAL A 227 14.84 -24.73 -34.77
N GLU A 228 15.33 -25.37 -35.82
CA GLU A 228 16.37 -24.81 -36.67
C GLU A 228 15.67 -23.85 -37.65
N ASP A 229 15.80 -22.54 -37.43
CA ASP A 229 15.39 -21.53 -38.39
C ASP A 229 16.52 -21.38 -39.43
N GLU A 230 16.23 -21.71 -40.68
CA GLU A 230 17.17 -21.61 -41.80
C GLU A 230 17.51 -20.13 -42.10
N GLU A 231 18.79 -19.86 -42.39
CA GLU A 231 19.27 -18.56 -42.83
C GLU A 231 18.91 -18.35 -44.31
N ASP A 232 18.12 -17.31 -44.61
CA ASP A 232 17.82 -16.91 -45.99
C ASP A 232 18.46 -15.54 -46.27
N GLU A 233 19.57 -15.55 -47.01
CA GLU A 233 20.30 -14.35 -47.42
C GLU A 233 19.59 -13.66 -48.61
N GLY A 234 18.80 -12.63 -48.33
CA GLY A 234 18.19 -11.76 -49.33
C GLY A 234 19.04 -10.52 -49.63
N GLU A 235 19.55 -10.41 -50.85
CA GLU A 235 20.51 -9.38 -51.29
C GLU A 235 19.94 -7.94 -51.35
N ASN A 236 20.85 -6.96 -51.42
CA ASN A 236 20.52 -5.54 -51.53
C ASN A 236 20.09 -5.16 -52.95
N GLU A 237 19.00 -4.41 -53.09
CA GLU A 237 18.80 -3.52 -54.26
C GLU A 237 18.53 -2.08 -53.80
N GLU A 238 19.38 -1.16 -54.26
CA GLU A 238 19.25 0.28 -54.06
C GLU A 238 18.36 0.89 -55.17
N GLU A 239 17.12 1.29 -54.86
CA GLU A 239 16.37 2.16 -55.78
C GLU A 239 16.55 3.65 -55.44
N SER A 240 17.35 4.32 -56.28
CA SER A 240 17.49 5.77 -56.29
C SER A 240 16.27 6.43 -56.93
N VAL A 241 15.52 7.23 -56.17
CA VAL A 241 14.50 8.14 -56.74
C VAL A 241 14.89 9.59 -56.48
N LYS A 242 15.06 10.34 -57.57
CA LYS A 242 15.52 11.73 -57.57
C LYS A 242 14.48 12.67 -56.94
N SER A 243 14.96 13.61 -56.13
CA SER A 243 14.18 14.77 -55.68
C SER A 243 13.96 15.76 -56.82
N SER A 244 12.70 16.09 -57.10
CA SER A 244 12.32 17.31 -57.82
C SER A 244 11.77 18.32 -56.83
N GLU A 245 12.47 19.45 -56.65
CA GLU A 245 11.98 20.58 -55.88
C GLU A 245 10.88 21.31 -56.67
N SER A 246 9.83 21.74 -55.96
CA SER A 246 8.95 22.82 -56.41
C SER A 246 8.50 23.61 -55.19
N ASP A 247 9.11 24.78 -54.99
CA ASP A 247 8.71 25.74 -53.97
C ASP A 247 7.31 26.30 -54.24
N GLY A 248 6.65 26.75 -53.18
CA GLY A 248 5.52 27.67 -53.26
C GLY A 248 4.25 27.18 -52.57
N ASP A 249 4.16 27.38 -51.25
CA ASP A 249 3.08 28.25 -50.77
C ASP A 249 3.40 28.90 -49.41
N THR A 250 2.94 30.14 -49.23
CA THR A 250 3.29 31.00 -48.08
C THR A 250 2.33 30.84 -46.92
N ASP A 251 2.71 30.06 -45.90
CA ASP A 251 1.97 29.98 -44.63
C ASP A 251 2.21 31.23 -43.75
N THR A 252 1.21 32.11 -43.68
CA THR A 252 1.17 33.21 -42.70
C THR A 252 1.09 32.66 -41.27
N TYR A 253 2.18 32.81 -40.50
CA TYR A 253 2.26 32.43 -39.09
C TYR A 253 1.37 33.31 -38.18
N ASN A 254 0.06 33.04 -38.17
CA ASN A 254 -0.79 33.46 -37.07
C ASN A 254 -0.44 32.67 -35.80
N ALA A 255 -0.28 33.38 -34.69
CA ALA A 255 0.16 32.81 -33.42
C ALA A 255 -0.88 31.82 -32.86
N LEU A 256 -0.63 30.52 -33.01
CA LEU A 256 -1.49 29.47 -32.48
C LEU A 256 -1.35 29.30 -30.96
N ASP A 257 -2.51 29.17 -30.33
CA ASP A 257 -2.75 29.12 -28.89
C ASP A 257 -1.94 28.02 -28.15
N PRO A 258 -1.21 28.35 -27.05
CA PRO A 258 -0.56 27.36 -26.18
C PRO A 258 -1.50 26.36 -25.49
N HIS A 259 -2.82 26.52 -25.56
CA HIS A 259 -3.81 25.60 -24.97
C HIS A 259 -4.07 24.33 -25.77
N VAL A 260 -3.48 24.18 -26.97
CA VAL A 260 -3.46 22.90 -27.66
C VAL A 260 -2.51 21.95 -26.92
N LEU A 261 -3.07 21.16 -25.98
CA LEU A 261 -2.53 19.86 -25.57
C LEU A 261 -1.91 19.21 -26.80
N VAL A 262 -0.63 18.85 -26.76
CA VAL A 262 0.05 18.22 -27.90
C VAL A 262 -0.68 16.91 -28.19
N SER A 263 -1.62 16.98 -29.12
CA SER A 263 -2.56 15.90 -29.36
C SER A 263 -1.74 14.70 -29.79
N ASP A 264 -1.85 13.61 -29.04
CA ASP A 264 -1.21 12.32 -29.32
C ASP A 264 -1.88 11.69 -30.55
N LYS A 265 -1.69 12.33 -31.72
CA LYS A 265 -2.35 11.98 -32.98
C LYS A 265 -1.90 10.59 -33.36
N VAL A 266 -2.79 9.64 -33.15
CA VAL A 266 -2.66 8.27 -33.62
C VAL A 266 -2.53 8.33 -35.14
N ARG A 267 -1.41 7.87 -35.67
CA ARG A 267 -1.23 7.67 -37.11
C ARG A 267 -1.43 6.20 -37.38
N ARG A 268 -2.40 5.81 -38.21
CA ARG A 268 -2.54 4.41 -38.61
C ARG A 268 -1.64 4.12 -39.80
N VAL A 269 -0.91 3.02 -39.74
CA VAL A 269 -0.12 2.47 -40.85
C VAL A 269 -0.46 0.99 -40.94
N GLY A 270 -1.23 0.62 -41.97
CA GLY A 270 -1.89 -0.69 -42.02
C GLY A 270 -2.76 -0.92 -40.77
N ASN A 271 -2.63 -2.10 -40.16
CA ASN A 271 -3.37 -2.48 -38.95
C ASN A 271 -2.72 -1.98 -37.64
N MET A 272 -1.61 -1.23 -37.69
CA MET A 272 -0.91 -0.76 -36.49
C MET A 272 -1.20 0.72 -36.17
N ASP A 273 -1.46 0.98 -34.88
CA ASP A 273 -1.52 2.32 -34.32
C ASP A 273 -0.09 2.83 -34.04
N VAL A 274 0.39 3.81 -34.81
CA VAL A 274 1.70 4.45 -34.60
C VAL A 274 1.57 5.57 -33.57
N ARG A 275 2.44 5.56 -32.55
CA ARG A 275 2.47 6.48 -31.41
C ARG A 275 3.86 7.08 -31.22
N THR A 276 3.94 8.28 -30.64
CA THR A 276 5.23 8.92 -30.30
C THR A 276 5.94 8.18 -29.17
N GLY A 277 7.28 8.05 -29.25
CA GLY A 277 8.10 7.45 -28.18
C GLY A 277 8.05 8.15 -26.81
N LEU A 278 7.50 9.37 -26.75
CA LEU A 278 7.24 10.12 -25.53
C LEU A 278 5.75 10.43 -25.36
N ILE A 279 5.33 10.50 -24.10
CA ILE A 279 4.04 11.02 -23.66
C ILE A 279 4.29 12.43 -23.10
N PRO A 280 3.76 13.51 -23.70
CA PRO A 280 3.86 14.85 -23.13
C PRO A 280 3.12 14.91 -21.79
N SER A 281 3.62 15.71 -20.86
CA SER A 281 2.86 16.01 -19.64
C SER A 281 1.62 16.84 -19.99
N ILE A 282 0.54 16.68 -19.21
CA ILE A 282 -0.64 17.57 -19.29
C ILE A 282 -0.36 18.96 -18.70
N PHE A 283 0.82 19.17 -18.11
CA PHE A 283 1.28 20.42 -17.54
C PHE A 283 2.48 20.98 -18.30
N ILE A 284 2.45 22.28 -18.58
CA ILE A 284 3.61 22.99 -19.15
C ILE A 284 4.80 22.95 -18.19
N ASN A 285 6.02 22.99 -18.71
CA ASN A 285 7.26 23.03 -17.89
C ASN A 285 7.43 21.82 -16.95
N ILE A 286 6.85 20.66 -17.31
CA ILE A 286 7.04 19.35 -16.69
C ILE A 286 7.63 18.38 -17.73
N PRO A 287 8.65 17.57 -17.39
CA PRO A 287 9.23 16.60 -18.32
C PRO A 287 8.23 15.53 -18.80
N PRO A 288 8.28 15.13 -20.09
CA PRO A 288 7.51 14.03 -20.63
C PRO A 288 8.01 12.68 -20.10
N THR A 289 7.18 11.66 -20.20
CA THR A 289 7.55 10.28 -19.89
C THR A 289 7.78 9.46 -21.16
N ILE A 290 8.54 8.37 -21.04
CA ILE A 290 8.72 7.38 -22.10
C ILE A 290 7.41 6.62 -22.28
N ARG A 291 7.01 6.36 -23.53
CA ARG A 291 5.84 5.57 -23.87
C ARG A 291 6.18 4.09 -23.98
N PHE A 292 5.31 3.26 -23.40
CA PHE A 292 5.29 1.82 -23.57
C PHE A 292 4.10 1.38 -24.42
N GLY A 293 4.36 0.60 -25.47
CA GLY A 293 3.35 0.18 -26.44
C GLY A 293 2.88 -1.26 -26.26
N THR A 294 1.59 -1.50 -26.53
CA THR A 294 1.04 -2.87 -26.69
C THR A 294 1.51 -3.50 -28.01
N GLU A 295 1.18 -4.77 -28.23
CA GLU A 295 1.57 -5.51 -29.45
C GLU A 295 1.03 -4.90 -30.75
N ASN A 296 -0.19 -4.33 -30.69
CA ASN A 296 -0.84 -3.68 -31.84
C ASN A 296 -0.37 -2.23 -32.08
N GLN A 297 0.67 -1.78 -31.36
CA GLN A 297 1.16 -0.41 -31.40
C GLN A 297 2.63 -0.34 -31.85
N ARG A 298 2.91 0.50 -32.84
CA ARG A 298 4.28 0.83 -33.25
C ARG A 298 4.72 2.13 -32.57
N ILE A 299 5.83 2.09 -31.85
CA ILE A 299 6.38 3.25 -31.17
C ILE A 299 7.43 3.93 -32.07
N ASP A 300 7.26 5.23 -32.36
CA ASP A 300 8.24 6.04 -33.08
C ASP A 300 9.57 6.05 -32.28
N PRO A 301 10.71 5.68 -32.89
CA PRO A 301 11.99 5.62 -32.18
C PRO A 301 12.47 7.00 -31.74
N LEU A 302 13.03 7.09 -30.53
CA LEU A 302 13.72 8.31 -30.11
C LEU A 302 15.02 8.52 -30.90
N PRO A 303 15.48 9.78 -31.10
CA PRO A 303 16.78 10.08 -31.66
C PRO A 303 17.92 9.31 -31.00
N ALA A 304 18.93 8.92 -31.79
CA ALA A 304 20.02 8.05 -31.34
C ALA A 304 20.70 8.46 -30.02
N PRO A 305 20.96 9.76 -29.72
CA PRO A 305 21.50 10.18 -28.43
C PRO A 305 20.62 9.79 -27.23
N LEU A 306 19.29 9.94 -27.36
CA LEU A 306 18.33 9.57 -26.33
C LEU A 306 18.16 8.04 -26.25
N LYS A 307 18.10 7.36 -27.40
CA LYS A 307 18.01 5.90 -27.48
C LYS A 307 19.21 5.23 -26.78
N LYS A 308 20.42 5.81 -26.85
CA LYS A 308 21.61 5.32 -26.14
C LYS A 308 21.47 5.31 -24.60
N MET A 309 20.57 6.12 -24.05
CA MET A 309 20.26 6.21 -22.63
C MET A 309 19.13 5.25 -22.19
N MET A 310 18.35 4.72 -23.13
CA MET A 310 17.24 3.80 -22.85
C MET A 310 17.77 2.38 -22.60
N LYS A 311 18.26 2.13 -21.40
CA LYS A 311 18.79 0.82 -20.99
C LYS A 311 17.92 0.17 -19.92
N TRP A 312 17.61 -1.11 -20.11
CA TRP A 312 16.82 -1.92 -19.19
C TRP A 312 17.69 -3.03 -18.60
N LYS A 313 17.88 -3.05 -17.27
CA LYS A 313 18.67 -4.09 -16.62
C LYS A 313 17.86 -5.37 -16.50
N MET A 314 18.33 -6.43 -17.16
CA MET A 314 17.73 -7.75 -17.10
C MET A 314 17.94 -8.42 -15.74
N SER A 315 16.99 -9.28 -15.37
CA SER A 315 17.08 -10.19 -14.24
C SER A 315 16.63 -11.58 -14.69
N THR A 316 17.10 -12.63 -14.02
CA THR A 316 16.72 -14.03 -14.29
C THR A 316 15.22 -14.32 -14.14
N ILE A 317 14.44 -13.37 -13.59
CA ILE A 317 12.98 -13.47 -13.48
C ILE A 317 12.21 -12.45 -14.32
N THR A 318 12.88 -11.68 -15.20
CA THR A 318 12.21 -10.69 -16.06
C THR A 318 11.30 -11.41 -17.08
N PRO A 319 9.97 -11.26 -17.01
CA PRO A 319 9.06 -12.04 -17.85
C PRO A 319 9.12 -11.62 -19.33
N ASN A 320 8.91 -12.56 -20.26
CA ASN A 320 8.90 -12.29 -21.70
C ASN A 320 7.92 -11.17 -22.10
N ILE A 321 6.75 -11.07 -21.47
CA ILE A 321 5.79 -9.99 -21.75
C ILE A 321 6.34 -8.60 -21.37
N VAL A 322 7.18 -8.52 -20.33
CA VAL A 322 7.90 -7.29 -19.95
C VAL A 322 9.02 -7.03 -20.94
N LYS A 323 9.86 -8.04 -21.24
CA LYS A 323 10.95 -7.97 -22.24
C LYS A 323 10.44 -7.41 -23.58
N ASN A 324 9.39 -8.01 -24.13
CA ASN A 324 8.80 -7.62 -25.40
C ASN A 324 8.24 -6.19 -25.36
N THR A 325 7.61 -5.80 -24.25
CA THR A 325 7.06 -4.44 -24.08
C THR A 325 8.17 -3.38 -24.00
N VAL A 326 9.25 -3.61 -23.25
CA VAL A 326 10.34 -2.62 -23.14
C VAL A 326 11.15 -2.53 -24.45
N THR A 327 11.42 -3.66 -25.11
CA THR A 327 12.14 -3.69 -26.40
C THR A 327 11.35 -3.00 -27.51
N ARG A 328 10.03 -3.25 -27.62
CA ARG A 328 9.12 -2.54 -28.55
C ARG A 328 9.14 -1.02 -28.33
N SER A 329 9.39 -0.61 -27.10
CA SER A 329 9.44 0.80 -26.67
C SER A 329 10.83 1.42 -26.84
N GLY A 330 11.78 0.73 -27.47
CA GLY A 330 13.10 1.25 -27.81
C GLY A 330 14.20 1.02 -26.77
N PHE A 331 13.94 0.31 -25.68
CA PHE A 331 14.97 -0.02 -24.69
C PHE A 331 15.94 -1.07 -25.20
N ARG A 332 17.24 -0.82 -25.00
CA ARG A 332 18.27 -1.84 -25.07
C ARG A 332 18.28 -2.64 -23.77
N LEU A 333 18.17 -3.94 -23.87
CA LEU A 333 18.37 -4.85 -22.74
C LEU A 333 19.88 -4.89 -22.42
N ILE A 334 20.24 -4.84 -21.14
CA ILE A 334 21.62 -5.01 -20.67
C ILE A 334 21.67 -6.09 -19.59
N ASN A 335 22.77 -6.83 -19.55
CA ASN A 335 23.04 -7.81 -18.49
C ASN A 335 23.38 -7.11 -17.15
N ALA A 336 23.50 -7.91 -16.09
CA ALA A 336 23.61 -7.37 -14.74
C ALA A 336 24.98 -6.71 -14.44
N ASP A 337 26.00 -7.10 -15.20
CA ASP A 337 27.41 -6.76 -15.19
C ASP A 337 27.78 -5.59 -16.14
N GLU A 338 26.99 -5.34 -17.19
CA GLU A 338 27.13 -4.21 -18.15
C GLU A 338 26.97 -2.79 -17.54
N GLY A 339 26.99 -2.69 -16.21
CA GLY A 339 27.08 -1.43 -15.47
C GLY A 339 25.78 -0.95 -14.81
N ASN A 340 25.92 0.14 -14.05
CA ASN A 340 24.85 0.71 -13.21
C ASN A 340 24.11 1.90 -13.85
N ASP A 341 24.26 2.07 -15.17
CA ASP A 341 23.59 3.10 -15.96
C ASP A 341 22.42 2.48 -16.73
N TRP A 342 21.28 2.34 -16.05
CA TRP A 342 20.02 1.78 -16.55
C TRP A 342 18.85 2.58 -15.98
N LEU A 343 17.68 2.54 -16.61
CA LEU A 343 16.48 3.29 -16.17
C LEU A 343 15.49 2.41 -15.39
N GLY A 344 15.29 1.17 -15.86
CA GLY A 344 14.36 0.22 -15.25
C GLY A 344 14.91 -1.19 -15.16
N THR A 345 14.31 -1.97 -14.26
CA THR A 345 14.51 -3.42 -14.15
C THR A 345 13.21 -4.08 -13.71
N TRP A 346 13.04 -5.36 -14.05
CA TRP A 346 12.03 -6.23 -13.46
C TRP A 346 12.73 -7.37 -12.73
N SER A 347 13.03 -7.18 -11.45
CA SER A 347 13.91 -8.01 -10.65
C SER A 347 13.19 -8.75 -9.53
N ARG A 348 13.91 -9.69 -8.89
CA ARG A 348 13.52 -10.25 -7.59
C ARG A 348 13.41 -9.12 -6.56
N HIS A 349 12.61 -9.34 -5.51
CA HIS A 349 12.59 -8.48 -4.33
C HIS A 349 13.97 -8.49 -3.65
N MET A 350 14.42 -7.33 -3.14
CA MET A 350 15.76 -7.15 -2.55
C MET A 350 15.68 -6.83 -1.05
N LYS A 351 16.70 -7.22 -0.26
CA LYS A 351 16.77 -6.87 1.18
C LYS A 351 16.69 -5.32 1.31
N PRO A 352 15.99 -4.74 2.31
CA PRO A 352 15.74 -3.30 2.38
C PRO A 352 16.96 -2.38 2.21
N PRO A 353 18.16 -2.66 2.77
CA PRO A 353 19.33 -1.81 2.57
C PRO A 353 19.79 -1.70 1.11
N CYS A 354 19.53 -2.71 0.27
CA CYS A 354 19.93 -2.72 -1.15
C CYS A 354 19.26 -1.60 -1.96
N PHE A 355 18.06 -1.15 -1.55
CA PHE A 355 17.36 -0.04 -2.21
C PHE A 355 18.15 1.28 -2.18
N ARG A 356 19.11 1.44 -1.26
CA ARG A 356 19.96 2.65 -1.16
C ARG A 356 20.91 2.80 -2.36
N ALA A 357 21.22 1.71 -3.06
CA ALA A 357 22.04 1.71 -4.27
C ALA A 357 21.27 2.25 -5.50
N ILE A 358 19.94 2.22 -5.48
CA ILE A 358 19.10 2.68 -6.59
C ILE A 358 19.26 4.19 -6.76
N ARG A 359 19.51 4.62 -8.01
CA ARG A 359 19.71 6.03 -8.37
C ARG A 359 18.38 6.76 -8.53
N GLU A 360 18.43 8.08 -8.44
CA GLU A 360 17.26 8.98 -8.42
C GLU A 360 16.36 8.96 -9.66
N PHE A 361 16.91 8.48 -10.78
CA PHE A 361 16.25 8.30 -12.07
C PHE A 361 15.88 6.83 -12.37
N GLN A 362 16.34 5.89 -11.54
CA GLN A 362 16.07 4.47 -11.68
C GLN A 362 14.72 4.09 -11.08
N LYS A 363 14.07 3.08 -11.66
CA LYS A 363 12.87 2.44 -11.12
C LYS A 363 13.07 0.95 -10.92
N VAL A 364 12.55 0.45 -9.80
CA VAL A 364 12.46 -0.98 -9.47
C VAL A 364 11.02 -1.34 -9.10
N ASN A 365 10.60 -2.55 -9.49
CA ASN A 365 9.22 -3.03 -9.43
C ASN A 365 8.76 -3.56 -8.04
N HIS A 366 9.39 -3.10 -6.95
CA HIS A 366 9.07 -3.47 -5.58
C HIS A 366 9.27 -2.29 -4.60
N PHE A 367 8.55 -2.29 -3.47
CA PHE A 367 8.88 -1.45 -2.31
C PHE A 367 9.77 -2.19 -1.30
N PRO A 368 10.64 -1.52 -0.52
CA PRO A 368 11.17 -2.13 0.69
C PRO A 368 10.01 -2.37 1.69
N GLY A 369 9.76 -3.62 2.05
CA GLY A 369 8.70 -3.99 3.00
C GLY A 369 7.50 -4.74 2.40
N SER A 370 7.44 -4.99 1.10
CA SER A 370 6.32 -5.69 0.42
C SER A 370 5.90 -7.00 1.06
N PHE A 371 6.84 -7.73 1.68
CA PHE A 371 6.57 -8.97 2.42
C PHE A 371 5.61 -8.81 3.61
N GLN A 372 5.37 -7.58 4.11
CA GLN A 372 4.32 -7.30 5.09
C GLN A 372 2.91 -7.52 4.54
N ILE A 373 2.75 -7.37 3.21
CA ILE A 373 1.52 -7.64 2.46
C ILE A 373 1.59 -9.06 1.84
N GLY A 374 2.77 -9.44 1.32
CA GLY A 374 2.94 -10.67 0.54
C GLY A 374 3.04 -11.97 1.32
N ARG A 375 3.60 -11.96 2.54
CA ARG A 375 3.69 -13.18 3.35
C ARG A 375 2.39 -13.40 4.11
N LYS A 376 1.87 -14.63 4.08
CA LYS A 376 0.56 -14.99 4.64
C LYS A 376 0.49 -14.78 6.16
N ASP A 377 1.60 -14.97 6.86
CA ASP A 377 1.72 -14.75 8.30
C ASP A 377 1.80 -13.26 8.69
N ARG A 378 2.44 -12.42 7.88
CA ARG A 378 2.50 -10.96 8.09
C ARG A 378 1.19 -10.29 7.70
N LEU A 379 0.64 -10.65 6.53
CA LEU A 379 -0.68 -10.22 6.06
C LEU A 379 -1.77 -10.48 7.11
N TRP A 380 -1.81 -11.69 7.68
CA TRP A 380 -2.75 -12.01 8.75
C TRP A 380 -2.54 -11.14 9.99
N ARG A 381 -1.30 -11.01 10.49
CA ARG A 381 -1.03 -10.21 11.71
C ARG A 381 -1.45 -8.75 11.52
N ASN A 382 -1.16 -8.17 10.36
CA ASN A 382 -1.54 -6.80 10.02
C ASN A 382 -3.07 -6.65 9.97
N LEU A 383 -3.79 -7.55 9.29
CA LEU A 383 -5.26 -7.52 9.24
C LEU A 383 -5.92 -7.80 10.61
N SER A 384 -5.35 -8.69 11.42
CA SER A 384 -5.81 -9.00 12.78
C SER A 384 -5.60 -7.83 13.75
N HIS A 385 -4.49 -7.09 13.61
CA HIS A 385 -4.25 -5.84 14.32
C HIS A 385 -5.32 -4.79 13.98
N MET A 386 -5.64 -4.63 12.69
CA MET A 386 -6.71 -3.73 12.25
C MET A 386 -8.11 -4.17 12.75
N GLN A 387 -8.40 -5.48 12.82
CA GLN A 387 -9.62 -6.01 13.43
C GLN A 387 -9.72 -5.69 14.93
N ALA A 388 -8.60 -5.64 15.64
CA ALA A 388 -8.56 -5.30 17.07
C ALA A 388 -8.81 -3.80 17.32
N ILE A 389 -8.23 -2.92 16.50
CA ILE A 389 -8.38 -1.46 16.65
C ILE A 389 -9.73 -0.96 16.12
N HIS A 390 -10.16 -1.42 14.93
CA HIS A 390 -11.31 -0.85 14.21
C HIS A 390 -12.57 -1.74 14.21
N SER A 391 -12.59 -2.78 15.05
CA SER A 391 -13.58 -3.86 15.09
C SER A 391 -13.49 -4.87 13.94
N LYS A 392 -13.90 -6.11 14.24
CA LYS A 392 -14.00 -7.21 13.27
C LYS A 392 -14.92 -6.89 12.09
N ARG A 393 -16.00 -6.12 12.30
CA ARG A 393 -17.00 -5.79 11.26
C ARG A 393 -16.39 -4.97 10.11
N GLU A 394 -15.44 -4.09 10.41
CA GLU A 394 -14.77 -3.26 9.40
C GLU A 394 -13.78 -4.06 8.52
N PHE A 395 -13.32 -5.21 9.01
CA PHE A 395 -12.36 -6.10 8.36
C PHE A 395 -12.90 -7.53 8.24
N ASP A 396 -14.22 -7.67 8.04
CA ASP A 396 -14.95 -8.95 7.90
C ASP A 396 -14.79 -9.60 6.50
N PHE A 397 -13.71 -9.30 5.79
CA PHE A 397 -13.34 -9.92 4.51
C PHE A 397 -12.20 -10.93 4.66
N VAL A 398 -11.74 -11.18 5.89
CA VAL A 398 -10.58 -12.02 6.20
C VAL A 398 -11.06 -13.28 6.92
N PRO A 399 -10.86 -14.48 6.35
CA PRO A 399 -11.23 -15.71 7.05
C PRO A 399 -10.42 -15.88 8.34
N GLN A 400 -11.05 -16.36 9.41
CA GLN A 400 -10.40 -16.58 10.72
C GLN A 400 -9.11 -17.40 10.54
N THR A 401 -7.99 -16.90 11.06
CA THR A 401 -6.67 -17.45 10.77
C THR A 401 -5.81 -17.50 12.03
N PHE A 402 -4.85 -18.42 12.05
CA PHE A 402 -3.91 -18.67 13.14
C PHE A 402 -2.51 -18.92 12.57
N VAL A 403 -1.50 -18.26 13.12
CA VAL A 403 -0.09 -18.40 12.73
C VAL A 403 0.63 -19.27 13.75
N LEU A 404 1.02 -20.47 13.33
CA LEU A 404 1.66 -21.45 14.19
C LEU A 404 3.20 -21.33 14.13
N PRO A 405 3.91 -21.55 15.25
CA PRO A 405 3.42 -22.13 16.51
C PRO A 405 2.72 -21.18 17.48
N ALA A 406 2.84 -19.86 17.31
CA ALA A 406 2.38 -18.86 18.28
C ALA A 406 0.90 -19.01 18.69
N ASP A 407 0.01 -19.20 17.71
CA ASP A 407 -1.44 -19.25 17.95
C ASP A 407 -1.96 -20.65 18.28
N LEU A 408 -1.10 -21.64 18.54
CA LEU A 408 -1.50 -23.06 18.70
C LEU A 408 -2.50 -23.28 19.84
N LEU A 409 -2.38 -22.55 20.94
CA LEU A 409 -3.30 -22.66 22.07
C LEU A 409 -4.69 -22.07 21.76
N LEU A 410 -4.75 -21.04 20.92
CA LEU A 410 -6.02 -20.46 20.45
C LEU A 410 -6.69 -21.40 19.45
N LEU A 411 -5.92 -21.97 18.51
CA LEU A 411 -6.40 -22.96 17.57
C LEU A 411 -6.98 -24.20 18.28
N LYS A 412 -6.31 -24.69 19.32
CA LYS A 412 -6.79 -25.81 20.15
C LYS A 412 -8.18 -25.53 20.73
N ARG A 413 -8.35 -24.41 21.45
CA ARG A 413 -9.65 -24.04 22.04
C ARG A 413 -10.78 -24.04 21.01
N ILE A 414 -10.56 -23.48 19.82
CA ILE A 414 -11.57 -23.48 18.75
C ILE A 414 -11.90 -24.90 18.26
N PHE A 415 -10.92 -25.81 18.19
CA PHE A 415 -11.17 -27.21 17.86
C PHE A 415 -11.89 -27.96 18.99
N ASP A 416 -11.59 -27.65 20.26
CA ASP A 416 -12.22 -28.26 21.43
C ASP A 416 -13.66 -27.74 21.65
N GLU A 417 -13.93 -26.47 21.32
CA GLU A 417 -15.24 -25.81 21.37
C GLU A 417 -16.16 -26.20 20.19
N THR A 418 -15.61 -26.66 19.06
CA THR A 418 -16.43 -27.05 17.90
C THR A 418 -16.93 -28.50 18.03
N THR A 419 -18.19 -28.66 18.43
CA THR A 419 -18.81 -29.98 18.60
C THR A 419 -19.26 -30.66 17.29
N ASP A 420 -19.51 -29.92 16.19
CA ASP A 420 -19.88 -30.55 14.91
C ASP A 420 -18.70 -30.70 13.93
N SER A 421 -18.31 -31.96 13.72
CA SER A 421 -17.31 -32.40 12.74
C SER A 421 -17.60 -32.04 11.27
N ARG A 422 -18.85 -31.67 10.92
CA ARG A 422 -19.27 -31.37 9.54
C ARG A 422 -18.96 -29.94 9.12
N GLU A 423 -18.83 -29.00 10.07
CA GLU A 423 -18.73 -27.56 9.77
C GLU A 423 -17.28 -27.04 9.74
N CYS A 424 -16.36 -27.63 10.52
CA CYS A 424 -15.02 -27.08 10.72
C CYS A 424 -13.96 -27.61 9.73
N LYS A 425 -14.03 -27.11 8.48
CA LYS A 425 -12.92 -27.25 7.51
C LYS A 425 -11.91 -26.12 7.68
N TRP A 426 -10.63 -26.48 7.66
CA TRP A 426 -9.50 -25.55 7.73
C TRP A 426 -8.53 -25.80 6.58
N ILE A 427 -7.80 -24.77 6.16
CA ILE A 427 -6.76 -24.85 5.14
C ILE A 427 -5.41 -24.47 5.75
N ILE A 428 -4.46 -25.39 5.64
CA ILE A 428 -3.07 -25.17 6.04
C ILE A 428 -2.33 -24.58 4.83
N LYS A 429 -1.58 -23.51 5.05
CA LYS A 429 -0.73 -22.85 4.05
C LYS A 429 0.67 -22.60 4.65
N PRO A 430 1.78 -22.88 3.94
CA PRO A 430 3.10 -22.43 4.39
C PRO A 430 3.19 -20.89 4.31
N PRO A 431 3.83 -20.18 5.26
CA PRO A 431 3.76 -18.71 5.35
C PRO A 431 4.27 -17.96 4.11
N ALA A 432 5.34 -18.46 3.50
CA ALA A 432 6.06 -17.82 2.39
C ALA A 432 6.17 -18.72 1.14
N SER A 433 5.25 -19.68 0.94
CA SER A 433 5.21 -20.53 -0.26
C SER A 433 4.12 -20.11 -1.24
N ALA A 434 4.25 -20.58 -2.49
CA ALA A 434 3.44 -20.23 -3.65
C ALA A 434 3.07 -21.50 -4.47
N ARG A 435 2.43 -21.31 -5.64
CA ARG A 435 2.05 -22.39 -6.59
C ARG A 435 1.16 -23.50 -6.00
N GLY A 436 0.57 -23.29 -4.82
CA GLY A 436 -0.22 -24.28 -4.09
C GLY A 436 0.60 -25.42 -3.45
N GLN A 437 1.92 -25.24 -3.31
CA GLN A 437 2.80 -26.20 -2.63
C GLN A 437 2.56 -26.21 -1.11
N GLY A 438 2.57 -27.39 -0.50
CA GLY A 438 2.32 -27.57 0.95
C GLY A 438 0.89 -27.27 1.42
N ILE A 439 -0.01 -26.81 0.55
CA ILE A 439 -1.40 -26.49 0.90
C ILE A 439 -2.22 -27.77 1.04
N ARG A 440 -2.95 -27.90 2.17
CA ARG A 440 -3.89 -29.00 2.43
C ARG A 440 -5.15 -28.49 3.12
N VAL A 441 -6.31 -29.06 2.77
CA VAL A 441 -7.55 -28.90 3.55
C VAL A 441 -7.61 -30.00 4.60
N ILE A 442 -7.99 -29.66 5.82
CA ILE A 442 -8.06 -30.54 6.99
C ILE A 442 -9.35 -30.31 7.77
N SER A 443 -9.66 -31.26 8.66
CA SER A 443 -10.80 -31.19 9.59
C SER A 443 -10.45 -31.66 11.01
N LYS A 444 -9.20 -32.08 11.25
CA LYS A 444 -8.71 -32.58 12.52
C LYS A 444 -7.39 -31.89 12.85
N LEU A 445 -7.21 -31.52 14.12
CA LEU A 445 -6.02 -30.82 14.60
C LEU A 445 -4.74 -31.66 14.39
N ASP A 446 -4.82 -32.99 14.47
CA ASP A 446 -3.67 -33.89 14.27
C ASP A 446 -3.04 -33.82 12.87
N HIS A 447 -3.75 -33.29 11.87
CA HIS A 447 -3.22 -33.10 10.52
C HIS A 447 -2.33 -31.85 10.40
N VAL A 448 -2.24 -31.03 11.46
CA VAL A 448 -1.40 -29.83 11.54
C VAL A 448 0.07 -30.21 11.78
N PRO A 449 1.01 -29.77 10.93
CA PRO A 449 2.44 -30.03 11.14
C PRO A 449 2.96 -29.48 12.46
N LYS A 450 3.51 -30.36 13.33
CA LYS A 450 4.08 -29.99 14.63
C LYS A 450 5.47 -29.32 14.54
N LYS A 451 6.24 -29.58 13.47
CA LYS A 451 7.65 -29.18 13.32
C LYS A 451 7.91 -28.05 12.31
N ARG A 452 6.88 -27.46 11.69
CA ARG A 452 7.04 -26.44 10.63
C ARG A 452 6.07 -25.28 10.85
N PRO A 453 6.52 -24.01 10.77
CA PRO A 453 5.62 -22.86 10.80
C PRO A 453 4.58 -22.95 9.68
N VAL A 454 3.31 -22.74 10.03
CA VAL A 454 2.18 -22.79 9.09
C VAL A 454 1.13 -21.75 9.48
N VAL A 455 0.38 -21.32 8.47
CA VAL A 455 -0.85 -20.55 8.63
C VAL A 455 -2.02 -21.52 8.53
N VAL A 456 -2.86 -21.59 9.56
CA VAL A 456 -4.11 -22.38 9.57
C VAL A 456 -5.27 -21.41 9.48
N GLN A 457 -6.07 -21.52 8.43
CA GLN A 457 -7.14 -20.57 8.10
C GLN A 457 -8.48 -21.30 7.93
N LYS A 458 -9.59 -20.70 8.35
CA LYS A 458 -10.94 -21.26 8.15
C LYS A 458 -11.21 -21.37 6.66
N TYR A 459 -11.61 -22.56 6.21
CA TYR A 459 -11.85 -22.82 4.80
C TYR A 459 -13.23 -22.28 4.40
N ILE A 460 -13.29 -21.53 3.29
CA ILE A 460 -14.56 -21.05 2.70
C ILE A 460 -15.27 -22.27 2.09
N ALA A 461 -16.17 -22.87 2.88
CA ALA A 461 -16.82 -24.15 2.56
C ALA A 461 -17.95 -24.02 1.53
N ASN A 462 -18.55 -22.83 1.40
CA ASN A 462 -19.61 -22.52 0.44
C ASN A 462 -19.14 -21.41 -0.53
N PRO A 463 -18.20 -21.70 -1.44
CA PRO A 463 -17.82 -20.73 -2.48
C PRO A 463 -18.94 -20.56 -3.50
N TYR A 464 -19.01 -19.41 -4.18
CA TYR A 464 -19.85 -19.29 -5.38
C TYR A 464 -19.37 -20.29 -6.43
N LEU A 465 -20.30 -21.02 -7.06
CA LEU A 465 -20.00 -22.06 -8.04
C LEU A 465 -20.51 -21.69 -9.42
N ILE A 466 -19.71 -21.98 -10.44
CA ILE A 466 -20.05 -21.82 -11.85
C ILE A 466 -19.97 -23.19 -12.50
N ASN A 467 -21.07 -23.68 -13.06
CA ASN A 467 -21.20 -25.05 -13.60
C ASN A 467 -20.80 -26.17 -12.60
N GLY A 468 -20.86 -25.86 -11.30
CA GLY A 468 -20.41 -26.74 -10.22
C GLY A 468 -18.90 -26.65 -9.89
N HIS A 469 -18.13 -25.81 -10.57
CA HIS A 469 -16.69 -25.61 -10.30
C HIS A 469 -16.46 -24.42 -9.36
N LYS A 470 -15.54 -24.61 -8.42
CA LYS A 470 -14.99 -23.54 -7.57
C LYS A 470 -14.04 -22.68 -8.40
N PHE A 471 -14.00 -21.37 -8.15
CA PHE A 471 -13.00 -20.49 -8.74
C PHE A 471 -12.48 -19.45 -7.74
N ASP A 472 -11.41 -18.76 -8.13
CA ASP A 472 -10.96 -17.52 -7.51
C ASP A 472 -10.74 -16.43 -8.56
N LEU A 473 -10.57 -15.21 -8.08
CA LEU A 473 -10.26 -14.02 -8.86
C LEU A 473 -8.80 -13.66 -8.63
N ARG A 474 -8.00 -13.63 -9.70
CA ARG A 474 -6.71 -12.93 -9.74
C ARG A 474 -6.95 -11.51 -10.21
N LEU A 475 -6.82 -10.57 -9.29
CA LEU A 475 -6.91 -9.13 -9.53
C LEU A 475 -5.51 -8.53 -9.54
N TYR A 476 -5.29 -7.51 -10.38
CA TYR A 476 -4.00 -6.85 -10.53
C TYR A 476 -4.07 -5.44 -9.93
N VAL A 477 -3.37 -5.25 -8.81
CA VAL A 477 -3.37 -4.00 -8.03
C VAL A 477 -1.99 -3.38 -8.13
N TYR A 478 -1.92 -2.15 -8.63
CA TYR A 478 -0.68 -1.41 -8.80
C TYR A 478 -0.60 -0.26 -7.79
N VAL A 479 0.47 -0.19 -7.03
CA VAL A 479 0.72 0.90 -6.06
C VAL A 479 1.91 1.72 -6.56
N THR A 480 1.68 3.00 -6.88
CA THR A 480 2.71 3.92 -7.39
C THR A 480 3.48 4.63 -6.28
N SER A 481 2.84 4.82 -5.12
CA SER A 481 3.45 5.47 -3.95
C SER A 481 2.71 5.06 -2.68
N HIS A 482 3.43 5.08 -1.55
CA HIS A 482 2.89 4.97 -0.20
C HIS A 482 2.76 6.31 0.53
N ASP A 483 3.35 7.41 0.04
CA ASP A 483 3.24 8.73 0.68
C ASP A 483 3.34 9.88 -0.34
N PRO A 484 2.20 10.35 -0.89
CA PRO A 484 0.84 9.90 -0.58
C PRO A 484 0.59 8.47 -1.06
N LEU A 485 -0.29 7.75 -0.38
CA LEU A 485 -0.72 6.42 -0.84
C LEU A 485 -1.56 6.56 -2.11
N ARG A 486 -1.16 5.89 -3.19
CA ARG A 486 -1.88 5.87 -4.48
C ARG A 486 -2.01 4.41 -4.96
N ILE A 487 -3.26 3.93 -5.04
CA ILE A 487 -3.62 2.54 -5.37
C ILE A 487 -4.48 2.55 -6.63
N TYR A 488 -4.07 1.72 -7.59
CA TYR A 488 -4.75 1.48 -8.84
C TYR A 488 -5.15 0.01 -8.96
N LEU A 489 -6.33 -0.25 -9.52
CA LEU A 489 -6.85 -1.59 -9.83
C LEU A 489 -7.03 -1.68 -11.34
N TYR A 490 -6.42 -2.70 -11.96
CA TYR A 490 -6.64 -2.95 -13.38
C TYR A 490 -8.09 -3.41 -13.60
N GLU A 491 -8.75 -2.90 -14.64
CA GLU A 491 -10.16 -3.20 -14.94
C GLU A 491 -10.44 -4.66 -15.33
N ASP A 492 -9.40 -5.44 -15.61
CA ASP A 492 -9.49 -6.85 -15.98
C ASP A 492 -8.58 -7.71 -15.08
N GLY A 493 -8.68 -9.03 -15.25
CA GLY A 493 -7.98 -10.00 -14.44
C GLY A 493 -8.25 -11.41 -14.95
N LEU A 494 -8.06 -12.40 -14.09
CA LEU A 494 -8.30 -13.81 -14.45
C LEU A 494 -9.19 -14.47 -13.41
N ALA A 495 -10.33 -15.02 -13.84
CA ALA A 495 -11.09 -15.99 -13.05
C ALA A 495 -10.50 -17.40 -13.31
N ARG A 496 -10.06 -18.09 -12.25
CA ARG A 496 -9.32 -19.37 -12.37
C ARG A 496 -10.12 -20.48 -11.70
N PHE A 497 -10.49 -21.49 -12.47
CA PHE A 497 -11.40 -22.55 -12.03
C PHE A 497 -10.62 -23.79 -11.59
N ALA A 498 -11.13 -24.43 -10.53
CA ALA A 498 -10.83 -25.81 -10.19
C ALA A 498 -11.26 -26.72 -11.36
N SER A 499 -10.42 -27.66 -11.74
CA SER A 499 -10.68 -28.54 -12.88
C SER A 499 -11.70 -29.65 -12.58
N ARG A 500 -11.91 -29.98 -11.31
CA ARG A 500 -12.99 -30.89 -10.87
C ARG A 500 -14.13 -30.14 -10.20
N LYS A 501 -15.36 -30.65 -10.36
CA LYS A 501 -16.56 -30.11 -9.70
C LYS A 501 -16.44 -30.17 -8.18
N TYR A 502 -16.88 -29.10 -7.53
CA TYR A 502 -16.81 -28.93 -6.09
C TYR A 502 -17.76 -29.87 -5.34
N SER A 503 -17.27 -30.45 -4.24
CA SER A 503 -18.06 -31.21 -3.29
C SER A 503 -17.85 -30.66 -1.88
N PRO A 504 -18.93 -30.48 -1.09
CA PRO A 504 -18.81 -30.18 0.33
C PRO A 504 -18.49 -31.44 1.17
N SER A 505 -18.29 -32.62 0.59
CA SER A 505 -18.02 -33.85 1.34
C SER A 505 -16.68 -33.81 2.09
N MET A 506 -16.64 -34.41 3.27
CA MET A 506 -15.38 -34.66 4.00
C MET A 506 -14.50 -35.70 3.31
N LYS A 507 -15.09 -36.52 2.41
CA LYS A 507 -14.37 -37.52 1.60
C LYS A 507 -13.53 -36.88 0.49
N SER A 508 -13.85 -35.65 0.05
CA SER A 508 -13.15 -34.99 -1.05
C SER A 508 -11.95 -34.13 -0.63
N LEU A 509 -11.68 -33.94 0.68
CA LEU A 509 -10.67 -33.00 1.17
C LEU A 509 -9.23 -33.22 0.63
N GLY A 510 -8.92 -34.45 0.22
CA GLY A 510 -7.64 -34.80 -0.43
C GLY A 510 -7.53 -34.34 -1.90
N ASP A 511 -8.65 -33.99 -2.54
CA ASP A 511 -8.69 -33.60 -3.95
C ASP A 511 -8.21 -32.16 -4.16
N ARG A 512 -6.96 -32.03 -4.59
CA ARG A 512 -6.33 -30.75 -4.88
C ARG A 512 -6.88 -30.09 -6.15
N PHE A 513 -7.39 -30.86 -7.11
CA PHE A 513 -7.99 -30.34 -8.36
C PHE A 513 -9.41 -29.80 -8.17
N MET A 514 -10.04 -30.13 -7.04
CA MET A 514 -11.33 -29.60 -6.59
C MET A 514 -11.18 -28.40 -5.64
N HIS A 515 -10.31 -28.52 -4.63
CA HIS A 515 -10.25 -27.55 -3.55
C HIS A 515 -9.30 -26.38 -3.80
N LEU A 516 -8.34 -26.52 -4.73
CA LEU A 516 -7.35 -25.50 -5.10
C LEU A 516 -7.55 -25.06 -6.56
N THR A 517 -7.53 -23.75 -6.76
CA THR A 517 -7.84 -23.03 -8.02
C THR A 517 -6.59 -22.59 -8.78
N ASN A 518 -5.40 -22.85 -8.23
CA ASN A 518 -4.14 -22.46 -8.86
C ASN A 518 -3.95 -23.15 -10.22
N TYR A 519 -3.64 -22.37 -11.26
CA TYR A 519 -3.30 -22.88 -12.59
C TYR A 519 -2.13 -23.88 -12.57
N SER A 520 -1.12 -23.65 -11.73
CA SER A 520 0.04 -24.53 -11.54
C SER A 520 -0.29 -25.91 -10.98
N ILE A 521 -1.51 -26.12 -10.48
CA ILE A 521 -2.03 -27.44 -10.10
C ILE A 521 -2.92 -27.94 -11.23
N ASN A 522 -3.96 -27.16 -11.56
CA ASN A 522 -5.03 -27.63 -12.46
C ASN A 522 -4.56 -27.91 -13.89
N ARG A 523 -3.49 -27.29 -14.40
CA ARG A 523 -2.93 -27.58 -15.74
C ARG A 523 -2.50 -29.05 -15.95
N TYR A 524 -2.31 -29.81 -14.87
CA TYR A 524 -1.89 -31.21 -14.89
C TYR A 524 -3.06 -32.20 -14.73
N ASN A 525 -4.31 -31.73 -14.60
CA ASN A 525 -5.48 -32.60 -14.66
C ASN A 525 -5.88 -32.81 -16.12
N SER A 526 -6.18 -34.05 -16.53
CA SER A 526 -6.68 -34.37 -17.87
C SER A 526 -8.03 -33.72 -18.18
N GLU A 527 -8.84 -33.38 -17.16
CA GLU A 527 -10.08 -32.61 -17.33
C GLU A 527 -9.84 -31.10 -17.65
N TYR A 528 -8.60 -30.60 -17.57
CA TYR A 528 -8.30 -29.17 -17.75
C TYR A 528 -8.44 -28.70 -19.21
N LYS A 529 -9.54 -28.00 -19.47
CA LYS A 529 -9.78 -27.27 -20.72
C LYS A 529 -9.22 -25.84 -20.65
N SER A 530 -8.29 -25.51 -21.53
CA SER A 530 -7.81 -24.14 -21.79
C SER A 530 -8.87 -23.26 -22.45
N ASN A 531 -8.69 -21.95 -22.37
CA ASN A 531 -9.48 -20.96 -23.11
C ASN A 531 -8.54 -20.02 -23.85
N ASN A 532 -8.78 -19.85 -25.14
CA ASN A 532 -7.98 -19.02 -26.04
C ASN A 532 -8.70 -17.72 -26.43
N ASP A 533 -10.00 -17.59 -26.15
CA ASP A 533 -10.78 -16.38 -26.43
C ASP A 533 -10.98 -15.55 -25.15
N HIS A 534 -10.66 -14.26 -25.25
CA HIS A 534 -10.82 -13.29 -24.16
C HIS A 534 -12.29 -13.03 -23.79
N GLY A 535 -13.20 -13.07 -24.77
CA GLY A 535 -14.63 -12.86 -24.58
C GLY A 535 -15.40 -14.11 -24.13
N ALA A 536 -14.82 -15.31 -24.30
CA ALA A 536 -15.50 -16.56 -24.03
C ALA A 536 -15.54 -16.91 -22.53
N CYS A 537 -16.72 -17.34 -22.07
CA CYS A 537 -16.92 -18.02 -20.80
C CYS A 537 -16.66 -19.54 -20.95
N ALA A 538 -15.51 -19.91 -21.49
CA ALA A 538 -15.14 -21.28 -21.84
C ALA A 538 -13.93 -21.79 -21.04
N GLY A 539 -13.78 -23.10 -20.90
CA GLY A 539 -12.67 -23.72 -20.18
C GLY A 539 -12.55 -23.29 -18.71
N HIS A 540 -11.34 -23.44 -18.14
CA HIS A 540 -11.04 -23.25 -16.71
C HIS A 540 -10.23 -21.98 -16.40
N LYS A 541 -10.22 -21.01 -17.32
CA LYS A 541 -9.62 -19.68 -17.15
C LYS A 541 -10.42 -18.68 -17.98
N TRP A 542 -11.05 -17.69 -17.35
CA TRP A 542 -11.79 -16.63 -18.05
C TRP A 542 -11.13 -15.28 -17.79
N SER A 543 -11.33 -14.31 -18.68
CA SER A 543 -11.11 -12.90 -18.34
C SER A 543 -12.08 -12.47 -17.24
N LEU A 544 -11.73 -11.45 -16.47
CA LEU A 544 -12.62 -10.89 -15.46
C LEU A 544 -13.80 -10.17 -16.12
N LYS A 545 -13.57 -9.55 -17.29
CA LYS A 545 -14.62 -8.95 -18.14
C LYS A 545 -15.67 -9.98 -18.60
N ALA A 546 -15.25 -11.20 -18.99
CA ALA A 546 -16.17 -12.29 -19.32
C ALA A 546 -16.95 -12.75 -18.07
N LEU A 547 -16.29 -12.91 -16.91
CA LEU A 547 -16.96 -13.25 -15.66
C LEU A 547 -18.04 -12.23 -15.27
N TRP A 548 -17.73 -10.93 -15.29
CA TRP A 548 -18.73 -9.90 -14.95
C TRP A 548 -19.92 -9.92 -15.91
N THR A 549 -19.69 -10.18 -17.19
CA THR A 549 -20.77 -10.36 -18.19
C THR A 549 -21.63 -11.59 -17.88
N TYR A 550 -21.02 -12.70 -17.44
CA TYR A 550 -21.71 -13.93 -17.05
C TYR A 550 -22.55 -13.77 -15.76
N LEU A 551 -22.04 -13.03 -14.77
CA LEU A 551 -22.73 -12.79 -13.49
C LEU A 551 -23.87 -11.77 -13.64
N LYS A 552 -23.70 -10.71 -14.45
CA LYS A 552 -24.81 -9.78 -14.80
C LYS A 552 -26.01 -10.51 -15.43
N LYS A 553 -25.75 -11.52 -16.27
CA LYS A 553 -26.78 -12.38 -16.89
C LYS A 553 -27.48 -13.34 -15.90
N ARG A 554 -27.16 -13.26 -14.60
CA ARG A 554 -27.76 -14.02 -13.49
C ARG A 554 -28.26 -13.09 -12.38
N ASP A 555 -28.51 -11.82 -12.72
CA ASP A 555 -29.07 -10.81 -11.83
C ASP A 555 -28.23 -10.55 -10.56
N ILE A 556 -26.92 -10.84 -10.63
CA ILE A 556 -25.95 -10.49 -9.58
C ILE A 556 -25.51 -9.05 -9.77
N ASP A 557 -25.63 -8.24 -8.71
CA ASP A 557 -25.06 -6.90 -8.65
C ASP A 557 -23.53 -6.95 -8.59
N VAL A 558 -22.90 -7.04 -9.75
CA VAL A 558 -21.44 -7.00 -9.87
C VAL A 558 -20.84 -5.64 -9.53
N VAL A 559 -21.64 -4.56 -9.46
CA VAL A 559 -21.15 -3.23 -9.07
C VAL A 559 -20.90 -3.22 -7.56
N ASP A 560 -21.86 -3.67 -6.77
CA ASP A 560 -21.68 -3.86 -5.33
C ASP A 560 -20.56 -4.86 -5.00
N VAL A 561 -20.47 -6.00 -5.72
CA VAL A 561 -19.35 -6.94 -5.56
C VAL A 561 -18.00 -6.27 -5.86
N TRP A 562 -17.92 -5.44 -6.91
CA TRP A 562 -16.70 -4.73 -7.28
C TRP A 562 -16.31 -3.65 -6.25
N GLU A 563 -17.27 -2.89 -5.74
CA GLU A 563 -17.01 -1.90 -4.68
C GLU A 563 -16.58 -2.57 -3.35
N ARG A 564 -17.18 -3.72 -2.98
CA ARG A 564 -16.71 -4.54 -1.85
C ARG A 564 -15.29 -5.07 -2.06
N ILE A 565 -14.91 -5.42 -3.29
CA ILE A 565 -13.54 -5.80 -3.67
C ILE A 565 -12.58 -4.62 -3.52
N LYS A 566 -12.96 -3.41 -3.96
CA LYS A 566 -12.14 -2.19 -3.77
C LYS A 566 -11.92 -1.87 -2.29
N ASP A 567 -12.97 -1.94 -1.46
CA ASP A 567 -12.89 -1.73 -0.02
C ASP A 567 -11.89 -2.69 0.64
N LEU A 568 -11.99 -3.97 0.32
CA LEU A 568 -11.07 -5.05 0.73
C LEU A 568 -9.61 -4.72 0.33
N ILE A 569 -9.36 -4.34 -0.93
CA ILE A 569 -8.01 -4.03 -1.42
C ILE A 569 -7.42 -2.82 -0.67
N ILE A 570 -8.18 -1.72 -0.57
CA ILE A 570 -7.72 -0.48 0.07
C ILE A 570 -7.38 -0.74 1.55
N LYS A 571 -8.28 -1.38 2.29
CA LYS A 571 -8.06 -1.74 3.70
C LYS A 571 -6.88 -2.69 3.88
N THR A 572 -6.67 -3.63 2.95
CA THR A 572 -5.52 -4.53 2.98
C THR A 572 -4.19 -3.79 2.80
N ILE A 573 -4.08 -2.90 1.81
CA ILE A 573 -2.86 -2.12 1.59
C ILE A 573 -2.58 -1.20 2.78
N ILE A 574 -3.61 -0.53 3.33
CA ILE A 574 -3.46 0.35 4.51
C ILE A 574 -2.97 -0.43 5.74
N SER A 575 -3.40 -1.69 5.95
CA SER A 575 -2.99 -2.49 7.11
C SER A 575 -1.48 -2.73 7.25
N ALA A 576 -0.72 -2.59 6.15
CA ALA A 576 0.74 -2.73 6.14
C ALA A 576 1.48 -1.43 5.81
N ASP A 577 0.74 -0.35 5.52
CA ASP A 577 1.27 0.88 4.93
C ASP A 577 2.29 1.59 5.84
N ALA A 578 2.08 1.59 7.17
CA ALA A 578 3.02 2.19 8.12
C ALA A 578 4.41 1.53 8.05
N TYR A 579 4.47 0.20 8.04
CA TYR A 579 5.73 -0.55 7.92
C TYR A 579 6.45 -0.30 6.59
N VAL A 580 5.72 -0.33 5.47
CA VAL A 580 6.29 -0.05 4.14
C VAL A 580 6.77 1.40 4.08
N ASN A 581 6.02 2.36 4.64
CA ASN A 581 6.37 3.77 4.62
C ASN A 581 7.68 4.08 5.37
N VAL A 582 7.87 3.49 6.56
CA VAL A 582 9.12 3.60 7.33
C VAL A 582 10.30 3.04 6.54
N LEU A 583 10.13 1.86 5.95
CA LEU A 583 11.19 1.22 5.17
C LEU A 583 11.52 1.96 3.86
N VAL A 584 10.53 2.57 3.20
CA VAL A 584 10.74 3.45 2.04
C VAL A 584 11.55 4.68 2.45
N LYS A 585 11.14 5.39 3.50
CA LYS A 585 11.84 6.59 4.01
C LYS A 585 13.28 6.29 4.44
N ALA A 586 13.54 5.12 5.02
CA ALA A 586 14.86 4.75 5.52
C ALA A 586 15.82 4.19 4.45
N ASN A 587 15.33 3.78 3.27
CA ASN A 587 16.16 3.04 2.30
C ASN A 587 16.06 3.50 0.85
N VAL A 588 15.08 4.32 0.47
CA VAL A 588 14.90 4.77 -0.91
C VAL A 588 15.23 6.26 -1.02
N LYS A 589 16.18 6.61 -1.89
CA LYS A 589 16.58 8.02 -2.11
C LYS A 589 15.43 8.87 -2.67
N ARG A 590 14.59 8.30 -3.54
CA ARG A 590 13.41 8.96 -4.09
C ARG A 590 12.22 8.01 -4.20
N LYS A 591 11.06 8.43 -3.67
CA LYS A 591 9.81 7.64 -3.72
C LYS A 591 9.46 7.17 -5.14
N PHE A 592 9.67 8.03 -6.14
CA PHE A 592 9.52 7.75 -7.57
C PHE A 592 10.26 6.50 -8.08
N SER A 593 11.33 6.07 -7.40
CA SER A 593 12.16 4.93 -7.79
C SER A 593 11.58 3.56 -7.43
N VAL A 594 10.49 3.50 -6.67
CA VAL A 594 9.85 2.26 -6.22
C VAL A 594 8.36 2.27 -6.53
N HIS A 595 7.87 1.16 -7.07
CA HIS A 595 6.46 0.95 -7.41
C HIS A 595 6.19 -0.56 -7.44
N GLU A 596 4.95 -1.04 -7.25
CA GLU A 596 4.73 -2.49 -7.14
C GLU A 596 3.39 -2.98 -7.69
N LEU A 597 3.46 -4.11 -8.42
CA LEU A 597 2.31 -4.85 -8.93
C LEU A 597 2.01 -6.04 -8.03
N PHE A 598 0.91 -5.97 -7.29
CA PHE A 598 0.39 -7.05 -6.47
C PHE A 598 -0.65 -7.87 -7.26
N GLY A 599 -0.60 -9.19 -7.13
CA GLY A 599 -1.69 -10.08 -7.51
C GLY A 599 -2.54 -10.42 -6.29
N PHE A 600 -3.73 -9.84 -6.19
CA PHE A 600 -4.69 -10.18 -5.15
C PHE A 600 -5.46 -11.45 -5.56
N ASP A 601 -5.60 -12.39 -4.62
CA ASP A 601 -6.36 -13.61 -4.80
C ASP A 601 -7.60 -13.53 -3.90
N VAL A 602 -8.77 -13.40 -4.52
CA VAL A 602 -10.08 -13.22 -3.85
C VAL A 602 -11.02 -14.36 -4.22
N ILE A 603 -11.77 -14.89 -3.25
CA ILE A 603 -12.86 -15.85 -3.48
C ILE A 603 -14.19 -15.18 -3.14
N LEU A 604 -15.22 -15.47 -3.94
CA LEU A 604 -16.61 -15.14 -3.62
C LEU A 604 -17.24 -16.33 -2.89
N ASP A 605 -17.95 -16.09 -1.79
CA ASP A 605 -18.86 -17.08 -1.21
C ASP A 605 -20.20 -17.16 -1.97
N GLU A 606 -21.07 -18.10 -1.60
CA GLU A 606 -22.36 -18.31 -2.23
C GLU A 606 -23.28 -17.06 -2.20
N GLN A 607 -23.09 -16.15 -1.24
CA GLN A 607 -23.76 -14.83 -1.17
C GLN A 607 -22.99 -13.71 -1.91
N CYS A 608 -22.03 -14.09 -2.76
CA CYS A 608 -21.14 -13.19 -3.51
C CYS A 608 -20.34 -12.20 -2.64
N LYS A 609 -20.11 -12.48 -1.35
CA LYS A 609 -19.22 -11.69 -0.51
C LYS A 609 -17.76 -12.02 -0.85
N PRO A 610 -16.90 -11.01 -1.09
CA PRO A 610 -15.49 -11.22 -1.39
C PRO A 610 -14.68 -11.48 -0.12
N TRP A 611 -13.82 -12.48 -0.18
CA TRP A 611 -12.89 -12.88 0.87
C TRP A 611 -11.45 -12.88 0.35
N ILE A 612 -10.53 -12.27 1.10
CA ILE A 612 -9.11 -12.28 0.75
C ILE A 612 -8.46 -13.63 1.08
N VAL A 613 -7.72 -14.20 0.12
CA VAL A 613 -7.06 -15.50 0.25
C VAL A 613 -5.56 -15.37 0.44
N GLU A 614 -4.93 -14.50 -0.35
CA GLU A 614 -3.52 -14.09 -0.28
C GLU A 614 -3.28 -12.86 -1.16
N VAL A 615 -2.12 -12.21 -0.98
CA VAL A 615 -1.59 -11.19 -1.90
C VAL A 615 -0.21 -11.67 -2.38
N ASN A 616 0.02 -11.64 -3.68
CA ASN A 616 1.26 -12.05 -4.32
C ASN A 616 2.07 -10.81 -4.73
N ILE A 617 3.27 -10.63 -4.17
CA ILE A 617 4.19 -9.51 -4.53
C ILE A 617 4.86 -9.69 -5.90
N SER A 618 4.89 -10.93 -6.40
CA SER A 618 5.41 -11.29 -7.72
C SER A 618 4.37 -12.14 -8.44
N PRO A 619 3.24 -11.55 -8.90
CA PRO A 619 2.22 -12.30 -9.61
C PRO A 619 2.78 -12.87 -10.90
N SER A 620 2.39 -14.10 -11.26
CA SER A 620 2.88 -14.73 -12.49
C SER A 620 2.43 -13.96 -13.75
N LEU A 621 3.40 -13.47 -14.49
CA LEU A 621 3.25 -12.80 -15.79
C LEU A 621 3.58 -13.72 -16.98
N HIS A 622 3.75 -15.03 -16.74
CA HIS A 622 3.82 -16.05 -17.80
C HIS A 622 2.56 -15.95 -18.68
N SER A 623 2.74 -15.96 -19.99
CA SER A 623 1.70 -15.62 -20.96
C SER A 623 1.57 -16.70 -22.04
N ASN A 624 1.37 -17.94 -21.60
CA ASN A 624 1.36 -19.14 -22.45
C ASN A 624 -0.01 -19.39 -23.15
N SER A 625 -0.93 -18.43 -23.12
CA SER A 625 -2.20 -18.51 -23.85
C SER A 625 -2.60 -17.13 -24.39
N PRO A 626 -3.36 -17.03 -25.49
CA PRO A 626 -3.78 -15.75 -26.05
C PRO A 626 -4.57 -14.89 -25.04
N LEU A 627 -5.38 -15.53 -24.19
CA LEU A 627 -6.05 -14.89 -23.05
C LEU A 627 -5.07 -14.29 -22.03
N ASP A 628 -3.98 -14.99 -21.69
CA ASP A 628 -2.96 -14.41 -20.80
C ASP A 628 -2.24 -13.22 -21.47
N VAL A 629 -1.90 -13.33 -22.76
CA VAL A 629 -1.22 -12.27 -23.52
C VAL A 629 -2.09 -11.01 -23.62
N SER A 630 -3.37 -11.14 -23.97
CA SER A 630 -4.27 -9.99 -24.14
C SER A 630 -4.49 -9.20 -22.85
N VAL A 631 -4.68 -9.90 -21.73
CA VAL A 631 -4.83 -9.26 -20.41
C VAL A 631 -3.50 -8.67 -19.93
N LYS A 632 -2.42 -9.46 -19.91
CA LYS A 632 -1.15 -9.07 -19.28
C LYS A 632 -0.32 -8.12 -20.15
N GLY A 633 -0.35 -8.25 -21.46
CA GLY A 633 0.37 -7.36 -22.38
C GLY A 633 -0.13 -5.92 -22.30
N SER A 634 -1.46 -5.75 -22.36
CA SER A 634 -2.12 -4.45 -22.19
C SER A 634 -1.84 -3.88 -20.80
N MET A 635 -2.00 -4.69 -19.74
CA MET A 635 -1.73 -4.29 -18.36
C MET A 635 -0.28 -3.83 -18.14
N ILE A 636 0.71 -4.53 -18.70
CA ILE A 636 2.13 -4.19 -18.51
C ILE A 636 2.51 -2.92 -19.28
N ALA A 637 1.96 -2.70 -20.48
CA ALA A 637 2.14 -1.43 -21.18
C ALA A 637 1.54 -0.25 -20.37
N ASP A 638 0.29 -0.38 -19.94
CA ASP A 638 -0.41 0.63 -19.12
C ASP A 638 0.32 0.88 -17.79
N LEU A 639 0.81 -0.17 -17.11
CA LEU A 639 1.56 -0.04 -15.87
C LEU A 639 2.88 0.71 -16.05
N LEU A 640 3.63 0.41 -17.11
CA LEU A 640 4.91 1.08 -17.37
C LEU A 640 4.69 2.53 -17.81
N ASN A 641 3.63 2.84 -18.56
CA ASN A 641 3.18 4.21 -18.84
C ASN A 641 2.83 4.97 -17.55
N LEU A 642 1.98 4.38 -16.70
CA LEU A 642 1.53 4.95 -15.43
C LEU A 642 2.71 5.15 -14.45
N SER A 643 3.70 4.26 -14.44
CA SER A 643 4.92 4.40 -13.64
C SER A 643 5.75 5.64 -14.00
N GLY A 644 5.59 6.18 -15.21
CA GLY A 644 6.18 7.45 -15.65
C GLY A 644 7.70 7.44 -15.74
N PHE A 645 8.31 6.48 -16.46
CA PHE A 645 9.73 6.51 -16.77
C PHE A 645 10.11 7.83 -17.48
N GLN A 646 11.16 8.51 -17.03
CA GLN A 646 11.64 9.76 -17.61
C GLN A 646 13.01 9.55 -18.27
N ILE A 647 13.33 10.40 -19.26
CA ILE A 647 14.69 10.52 -19.78
C ILE A 647 15.56 11.19 -18.69
N PRO A 648 16.73 10.64 -18.32
CA PRO A 648 17.66 11.31 -17.40
C PRO A 648 18.07 12.72 -17.83
N ASP A 649 18.31 13.61 -16.87
CA ASP A 649 18.86 14.96 -17.12
C ASP A 649 20.30 14.87 -17.66
N ARG A 650 20.42 14.90 -19.00
CA ARG A 650 21.65 15.00 -19.78
C ARG A 650 21.59 16.27 -20.62
N ARG A 651 21.92 17.40 -19.97
CA ARG A 651 21.88 18.75 -20.54
C ARG A 651 22.73 18.89 -21.81
N ASP A 652 23.82 18.13 -21.88
CA ASP A 652 24.67 17.97 -23.07
C ASP A 652 23.90 17.44 -24.28
N VAL A 653 23.02 16.47 -24.10
CA VAL A 653 22.20 15.88 -25.17
C VAL A 653 20.89 16.65 -25.40
N LEU A 654 20.30 17.19 -24.34
CA LEU A 654 18.96 17.76 -24.35
C LEU A 654 18.92 19.25 -24.71
N SER A 655 20.08 19.90 -24.84
CA SER A 655 20.23 21.26 -25.38
C SER A 655 20.31 21.29 -26.91
N ASP A 656 20.64 20.18 -27.58
CA ASP A 656 20.68 20.08 -29.04
C ASP A 656 19.28 20.30 -29.64
N THR A 657 19.13 21.38 -30.41
CA THR A 657 17.85 21.77 -31.03
C THR A 657 17.37 20.76 -32.08
N SER A 658 18.28 20.05 -32.76
CA SER A 658 17.95 19.00 -33.72
C SER A 658 17.37 17.76 -33.02
N VAL A 659 17.94 17.37 -31.88
CA VAL A 659 17.44 16.28 -31.03
C VAL A 659 16.08 16.65 -30.46
N ARG A 660 15.90 17.88 -29.96
CA ARG A 660 14.61 18.38 -29.45
C ARG A 660 13.52 18.35 -30.52
N LYS A 661 13.79 18.85 -31.74
CA LYS A 661 12.83 18.86 -32.85
C LYS A 661 12.45 17.43 -33.28
N LYS A 662 13.43 16.53 -33.43
CA LYS A 662 13.19 15.12 -33.83
C LYS A 662 12.42 14.33 -32.75
N ALA A 663 12.76 14.50 -31.47
CA ALA A 663 12.06 13.86 -30.35
C ALA A 663 10.71 14.53 -29.99
N ARG A 664 10.30 15.58 -30.71
CA ARG A 664 9.09 16.39 -30.43
C ARG A 664 9.04 16.92 -28.98
N LEU A 665 10.20 17.24 -28.42
CA LEU A 665 10.31 17.79 -27.08
C LEU A 665 9.70 19.21 -27.03
N PRO A 666 8.84 19.52 -26.04
CA PRO A 666 8.39 20.88 -25.75
C PRO A 666 9.51 21.92 -25.81
N LYS A 667 9.23 23.09 -26.41
CA LYS A 667 10.22 24.18 -26.54
C LYS A 667 10.82 24.56 -25.18
N SER A 668 9.97 24.70 -24.15
CA SER A 668 10.34 25.04 -22.76
C SER A 668 10.52 23.83 -21.84
N LEU A 669 11.11 22.73 -22.32
CA LEU A 669 11.31 21.56 -21.47
C LEU A 669 12.35 21.82 -20.36
N ILE A 670 11.88 21.88 -19.11
CA ILE A 670 12.68 22.21 -17.93
C ILE A 670 13.12 20.93 -17.21
N PHE A 671 14.42 20.62 -17.27
CA PHE A 671 15.06 19.63 -16.38
C PHE A 671 15.63 20.35 -15.14
N ASP A 672 14.74 20.78 -14.25
CA ASP A 672 15.13 21.38 -12.98
C ASP A 672 15.09 20.33 -11.86
N LYS A 673 16.20 20.19 -11.14
CA LYS A 673 16.33 19.27 -10.00
C LYS A 673 15.34 19.60 -8.87
N ARG A 674 14.79 20.82 -8.82
CA ARG A 674 13.75 21.25 -7.87
C ARG A 674 12.39 20.58 -8.13
N ILE A 675 12.09 20.18 -9.37
CA ILE A 675 10.95 19.27 -9.68
C ILE A 675 11.12 17.95 -8.90
N LEU A 676 12.37 17.54 -8.68
CA LEU A 676 12.72 16.27 -8.06
C LEU A 676 12.90 16.33 -6.54
N ALA A 677 12.85 17.53 -5.94
CA ALA A 677 13.16 17.79 -4.55
C ALA A 677 12.19 17.11 -3.57
N GLN A 678 12.74 16.57 -2.48
CA GLN A 678 12.00 15.95 -1.37
C GLN A 678 12.32 16.59 -0.01
N THR A 679 13.29 17.50 0.04
CA THR A 679 13.62 18.28 1.23
C THR A 679 12.66 19.46 1.33
N LEU A 680 11.78 19.43 2.33
CA LEU A 680 10.86 20.53 2.63
C LEU A 680 11.60 21.73 3.23
N SER A 681 11.22 22.93 2.80
CA SER A 681 11.55 24.18 3.47
C SER A 681 10.94 24.26 4.88
N THR A 682 11.36 25.23 5.68
CA THR A 682 10.80 25.46 7.02
C THR A 682 9.31 25.80 6.97
N ASP A 683 8.88 26.60 6.00
CA ASP A 683 7.47 26.97 5.82
C ASP A 683 6.59 25.77 5.42
N GLU A 684 7.05 24.96 4.47
CA GLU A 684 6.37 23.72 4.08
C GLU A 684 6.27 22.74 5.27
N LYS A 685 7.32 22.58 6.08
CA LYS A 685 7.27 21.77 7.32
C LYS A 685 6.22 22.28 8.32
N LEU A 686 6.14 23.60 8.52
CA LEU A 686 5.14 24.21 9.40
C LEU A 686 3.71 23.97 8.87
N LYS A 687 3.49 24.14 7.56
CA LYS A 687 2.22 23.82 6.90
C LYS A 687 1.86 22.34 7.13
N HIS A 688 2.78 21.43 6.83
CA HIS A 688 2.58 19.98 7.01
C HIS A 688 2.18 19.65 8.45
N GLN A 689 2.93 20.16 9.44
CA GLN A 689 2.67 19.93 10.86
C GLN A 689 1.31 20.46 11.31
N TYR A 690 0.91 21.66 10.86
CA TYR A 690 -0.35 22.28 11.23
C TYR A 690 -1.56 21.42 10.84
N PHE A 691 -1.62 20.96 9.57
CA PHE A 691 -2.73 20.14 9.08
C PHE A 691 -2.68 18.70 9.58
N ILE A 692 -1.50 18.14 9.85
CA ILE A 692 -1.34 16.84 10.53
C ILE A 692 -1.93 16.90 11.95
N GLN A 693 -1.66 17.97 12.71
CA GLN A 693 -2.21 18.14 14.06
C GLN A 693 -3.73 18.38 14.06
N ARG A 694 -4.28 18.96 12.99
CA ARG A 694 -5.70 19.34 12.85
C ARG A 694 -6.49 18.47 11.86
N TYR A 695 -6.02 17.25 11.58
CA TYR A 695 -6.62 16.39 10.55
C TYR A 695 -8.10 16.01 10.81
N ASN A 696 -8.55 16.08 12.07
CA ASN A 696 -9.95 15.84 12.48
C ASN A 696 -10.85 17.09 12.38
N ASP A 697 -10.28 18.28 12.24
CA ASP A 697 -11.03 19.53 12.05
C ASP A 697 -11.36 19.68 10.56
N GLU A 698 -12.65 19.63 10.21
CA GLU A 698 -13.06 19.71 8.81
C GLU A 698 -12.80 21.09 8.18
N GLN A 699 -12.90 22.17 8.96
CA GLN A 699 -12.70 23.53 8.45
C GLN A 699 -11.21 23.80 8.21
N ALA A 700 -10.35 23.43 9.16
CA ALA A 700 -8.90 23.45 8.95
C ALA A 700 -8.53 22.54 7.78
N ARG A 701 -9.01 21.30 7.73
CA ARG A 701 -8.65 20.38 6.64
C ARG A 701 -9.02 20.93 5.26
N LYS A 702 -10.17 21.61 5.09
CA LYS A 702 -10.56 22.26 3.82
C LYS A 702 -9.63 23.41 3.42
N SER A 703 -9.10 24.18 4.38
CA SER A 703 -8.21 25.33 4.09
C SER A 703 -6.78 24.93 3.67
N ILE A 704 -6.47 23.64 3.63
CA ILE A 704 -5.20 23.12 3.04
C ILE A 704 -5.00 23.56 1.58
N LEU A 705 -6.09 23.85 0.87
CA LEU A 705 -6.13 24.27 -0.54
C LEU A 705 -6.23 25.78 -0.75
N ASP A 706 -6.24 26.58 0.31
CA ASP A 706 -6.39 28.04 0.20
C ASP A 706 -5.07 28.73 -0.19
N MET A 707 -3.94 28.10 0.16
CA MET A 707 -2.60 28.56 -0.18
C MET A 707 -1.71 27.37 -0.53
N PHE A 708 -1.31 27.24 -1.79
CA PHE A 708 -0.43 26.18 -2.26
C PHE A 708 1.05 26.58 -2.16
N THR A 709 1.88 25.74 -1.54
CA THR A 709 3.35 25.87 -1.59
C THR A 709 3.90 25.28 -2.90
N PRO A 710 5.17 25.56 -3.26
CA PRO A 710 5.85 24.86 -4.35
C PRO A 710 5.79 23.33 -4.21
N ASP A 711 5.92 22.80 -2.99
CA ASP A 711 5.76 21.36 -2.68
C ASP A 711 4.37 20.81 -3.00
N ASP A 712 3.30 21.51 -2.59
CA ASP A 712 1.94 21.11 -2.93
C ASP A 712 1.74 21.04 -4.44
N ILE A 713 2.21 22.06 -5.17
CA ILE A 713 2.06 22.14 -6.63
C ILE A 713 2.82 21.01 -7.31
N ARG A 714 4.05 20.69 -6.87
CA ARG A 714 4.82 19.53 -7.39
C ARG A 714 4.03 18.23 -7.20
N LEU A 715 3.51 17.97 -6.00
CA LEU A 715 2.78 16.74 -5.69
C LEU A 715 1.48 16.60 -6.49
N LEU A 716 0.69 17.68 -6.56
CA LEU A 716 -0.60 17.68 -7.25
C LEU A 716 -0.40 17.52 -8.76
N THR A 717 0.58 18.21 -9.32
CA THR A 717 1.02 18.08 -10.72
C THR A 717 1.46 16.64 -11.01
N GLU A 718 2.34 16.04 -10.20
CA GLU A 718 2.76 14.64 -10.34
C GLU A 718 1.55 13.68 -10.31
N THR A 719 0.60 13.91 -9.40
CA THR A 719 -0.53 13.01 -9.16
C THR A 719 -1.58 13.05 -10.27
N GLU A 720 -1.89 14.22 -10.83
CA GLU A 720 -2.83 14.33 -11.97
C GLU A 720 -2.17 13.90 -13.29
N ASP A 721 -0.87 14.18 -13.46
CA ASP A 721 -0.11 13.76 -14.63
C ASP A 721 0.12 12.23 -14.66
N GLU A 722 0.34 11.61 -13.49
CA GLU A 722 0.27 10.15 -13.29
C GLU A 722 -1.11 9.61 -13.67
N TYR A 723 -2.19 10.22 -13.17
CA TYR A 723 -3.56 9.76 -13.43
C TYR A 723 -3.97 9.87 -14.91
N ALA A 724 -3.43 10.85 -15.66
CA ALA A 724 -3.65 10.97 -17.10
C ALA A 724 -3.04 9.81 -17.92
N ARG A 725 -2.04 9.10 -17.39
CA ARG A 725 -1.34 7.97 -18.05
C ARG A 725 -1.85 6.59 -17.67
N ARG A 726 -2.88 6.48 -16.84
CA ARG A 726 -3.34 5.23 -16.22
C ARG A 726 -3.79 4.12 -17.20
N GLY A 727 -4.13 4.45 -18.44
CA GLY A 727 -4.71 3.48 -19.38
C GLY A 727 -5.95 2.81 -18.79
N SER A 728 -5.97 1.49 -18.75
CA SER A 728 -7.07 0.65 -18.22
C SER A 728 -6.96 0.38 -16.70
N PHE A 729 -6.21 1.19 -15.96
CA PHE A 729 -6.20 1.18 -14.49
C PHE A 729 -7.17 2.21 -13.91
N GLU A 730 -8.02 1.78 -12.97
CA GLU A 730 -8.85 2.65 -12.13
C GLU A 730 -8.06 3.08 -10.87
N ARG A 731 -7.95 4.39 -10.57
CA ARG A 731 -7.43 4.84 -9.27
C ARG A 731 -8.49 4.62 -8.20
N ILE A 732 -8.34 3.56 -7.40
CA ILE A 732 -9.29 3.22 -6.33
C ILE A 732 -8.96 3.93 -5.01
N TYR A 733 -7.73 4.44 -4.85
CA TYR A 733 -7.37 5.35 -3.76
C TYR A 733 -6.27 6.33 -4.21
N PRO A 734 -6.36 7.64 -3.90
CA PRO A 734 -7.53 8.34 -3.38
C PRO A 734 -8.55 8.68 -4.48
N THR A 735 -9.82 8.77 -4.06
CA THR A 735 -10.99 9.25 -4.83
C THR A 735 -11.85 10.17 -3.95
N HIS A 736 -12.85 10.84 -4.53
CA HIS A 736 -13.80 11.68 -3.79
C HIS A 736 -14.59 10.93 -2.68
N GLN A 737 -14.59 9.60 -2.68
CA GLN A 737 -15.29 8.77 -1.67
C GLN A 737 -14.34 8.13 -0.64
N THR A 738 -13.03 8.17 -0.87
CA THR A 738 -12.05 7.44 -0.04
C THR A 738 -11.63 8.17 1.23
N ARG A 739 -12.13 9.39 1.47
CA ARG A 739 -11.91 10.13 2.73
C ARG A 739 -12.20 9.25 3.96
N LYS A 740 -13.20 8.36 3.88
CA LYS A 740 -13.58 7.40 4.92
C LYS A 740 -12.46 6.46 5.37
N TYR A 741 -11.43 6.22 4.54
CA TYR A 741 -10.29 5.36 4.89
C TYR A 741 -9.20 6.07 5.68
N LEU A 742 -9.23 7.40 5.82
CA LEU A 742 -8.23 8.15 6.61
C LEU A 742 -8.16 7.68 8.06
N LYS A 743 -9.29 7.19 8.61
CA LYS A 743 -9.39 6.65 9.98
C LYS A 743 -8.58 5.37 10.23
N TYR A 744 -8.08 4.71 9.19
CA TYR A 744 -7.33 3.45 9.31
C TYR A 744 -5.80 3.62 9.22
N PHE A 745 -5.28 4.84 9.02
CA PHE A 745 -3.83 5.06 9.11
C PHE A 745 -3.43 5.29 10.57
N GLU A 746 -2.40 4.58 11.03
CA GLU A 746 -1.84 4.75 12.38
C GLU A 746 -1.37 6.19 12.65
N THR A 747 -0.91 6.89 11.60
CA THR A 747 -0.54 8.30 11.66
C THR A 747 -1.13 9.08 10.47
N PRO A 748 -1.72 10.26 10.69
CA PRO A 748 -2.15 11.13 9.60
C PRO A 748 -0.95 11.66 8.82
N ARG A 749 -1.03 11.65 7.49
CA ARG A 749 0.04 12.11 6.59
C ARG A 749 -0.44 13.26 5.73
N TYR A 750 0.31 14.36 5.72
CA TYR A 750 -0.04 15.60 5.04
C TYR A 750 -0.46 15.39 3.58
N TYR A 751 0.34 14.66 2.79
CA TYR A 751 0.02 14.40 1.38
C TYR A 751 -1.27 13.61 1.16
N ASN A 752 -1.63 12.68 2.08
CA ASN A 752 -2.92 12.00 2.01
C ASN A 752 -4.07 12.98 2.28
N LEU A 753 -3.91 13.94 3.20
CA LEU A 753 -4.92 14.98 3.46
C LEU A 753 -5.07 15.90 2.24
N LEU A 754 -3.96 16.39 1.69
CA LEU A 754 -3.91 17.27 0.52
C LEU A 754 -4.59 16.64 -0.70
N LEU A 755 -4.25 15.38 -1.05
CA LEU A 755 -4.88 14.70 -2.18
C LEU A 755 -6.37 14.43 -1.98
N ASN A 756 -6.80 14.05 -0.76
CA ASN A 756 -8.22 13.81 -0.50
C ASN A 756 -9.03 15.10 -0.69
N GLU A 757 -8.56 16.25 -0.19
CA GLU A 757 -9.29 17.51 -0.39
C GLU A 757 -9.22 18.01 -1.83
N TRP A 758 -8.07 17.90 -2.50
CA TRP A 758 -7.93 18.29 -3.90
C TRP A 758 -8.92 17.53 -4.79
N ILE A 759 -8.92 16.19 -4.69
CA ILE A 759 -9.80 15.33 -5.49
C ILE A 759 -11.28 15.55 -5.12
N THR A 760 -11.59 15.83 -3.85
CA THR A 760 -12.97 16.14 -3.43
C THR A 760 -13.43 17.49 -4.00
N LYS A 761 -12.57 18.52 -4.02
CA LYS A 761 -12.88 19.87 -4.54
C LYS A 761 -13.05 19.90 -6.06
N TYR A 762 -12.28 19.10 -6.79
CA TYR A 762 -12.27 19.07 -8.27
C TYR A 762 -12.94 17.85 -8.89
N TYR A 763 -13.66 17.03 -8.12
CA TYR A 763 -14.48 15.95 -8.67
C TYR A 763 -15.56 16.48 -9.63
N ARG A 764 -15.59 15.94 -10.86
CA ARG A 764 -16.41 16.43 -11.99
C ARG A 764 -16.06 17.86 -12.46
N LEU A 765 -14.92 18.39 -12.02
CA LEU A 765 -14.37 19.70 -12.37
C LEU A 765 -12.86 19.59 -12.63
N GLU A 766 -12.41 18.43 -13.12
CA GLU A 766 -11.01 18.04 -13.28
C GLU A 766 -10.25 19.05 -14.16
N GLU A 767 -10.87 19.52 -15.24
CA GLU A 767 -10.32 20.56 -16.12
C GLU A 767 -10.01 21.87 -15.39
N ARG A 768 -10.81 22.26 -14.38
CA ARG A 768 -10.55 23.45 -13.57
C ARG A 768 -9.33 23.26 -12.67
N GLY A 769 -9.18 22.08 -12.08
CA GLY A 769 -8.01 21.71 -11.28
C GLY A 769 -6.73 21.69 -12.14
N ILE A 770 -6.80 21.05 -13.31
CA ILE A 770 -5.70 21.00 -14.29
C ILE A 770 -5.33 22.40 -14.78
N SER A 771 -6.32 23.26 -15.08
CA SER A 771 -6.08 24.64 -15.51
C SER A 771 -5.44 25.48 -14.39
N LEU A 772 -5.84 25.29 -13.13
CA LEU A 772 -5.23 25.98 -11.99
C LEU A 772 -3.75 25.59 -11.81
N LEU A 773 -3.45 24.29 -11.79
CA LEU A 773 -2.06 23.81 -11.71
C LEU A 773 -1.22 24.26 -12.90
N ASN A 774 -1.78 24.23 -14.12
CA ASN A 774 -1.13 24.79 -15.30
C ASN A 774 -0.83 26.29 -15.15
N SER A 775 -1.69 27.07 -14.50
CA SER A 775 -1.41 28.50 -14.24
C SER A 775 -0.20 28.70 -13.31
N PHE A 776 0.00 27.81 -12.33
CA PHE A 776 1.18 27.81 -11.47
C PHE A 776 2.44 27.31 -12.20
N CYS A 777 2.31 26.29 -13.05
CA CYS A 777 3.41 25.76 -13.86
C CYS A 777 3.86 26.72 -14.97
N LYS A 778 2.93 27.50 -15.55
CA LYS A 778 3.25 28.65 -16.44
C LYS A 778 4.10 29.70 -15.71
N LYS A 779 3.81 29.96 -14.43
CA LYS A 779 4.54 30.88 -13.56
C LYS A 779 5.79 30.28 -12.89
N LEU A 780 6.12 29.02 -13.16
CA LEU A 780 7.28 28.29 -12.61
C LEU A 780 7.30 28.12 -11.08
N ILE A 781 6.16 28.28 -10.40
CA ILE A 781 6.12 28.26 -8.92
C ILE A 781 6.55 26.89 -8.35
N HIS A 782 6.25 25.79 -9.07
CA HIS A 782 6.66 24.43 -8.69
C HIS A 782 8.17 24.22 -8.62
N ILE A 783 8.97 25.08 -9.26
CA ILE A 783 10.44 25.02 -9.24
C ILE A 783 11.09 26.22 -8.52
N GLN A 784 10.32 27.17 -7.98
CA GLN A 784 10.88 28.28 -7.22
C GLN A 784 11.27 27.86 -5.79
N ASN A 785 12.16 28.64 -5.16
CA ASN A 785 12.51 28.44 -3.76
C ASN A 785 11.38 28.99 -2.85
N PRO A 786 10.78 28.18 -1.96
CA PRO A 786 9.70 28.65 -1.09
C PRO A 786 10.07 29.88 -0.25
N ALA A 787 11.36 30.03 0.13
CA ALA A 787 11.84 31.15 0.92
C ALA A 787 11.87 32.50 0.18
N GLU A 788 11.75 32.50 -1.16
CA GLU A 788 11.89 33.70 -2.00
C GLU A 788 10.53 34.29 -2.45
N ILE A 789 9.41 33.62 -2.15
CA ILE A 789 8.07 33.99 -2.66
C ILE A 789 7.12 34.37 -1.51
N SER A 790 7.01 35.66 -1.19
CA SER A 790 6.07 36.15 -0.15
C SER A 790 4.61 35.69 -0.36
N ALA A 791 4.17 35.62 -1.61
CA ALA A 791 2.82 35.19 -1.99
C ALA A 791 2.54 33.69 -1.80
N HIS A 792 3.57 32.84 -1.65
CA HIS A 792 3.44 31.38 -1.48
C HIS A 792 4.03 30.86 -0.15
N LEU A 793 4.44 31.77 0.75
CA LEU A 793 4.77 31.48 2.14
C LEU A 793 3.49 31.33 2.97
N TRP A 794 3.20 30.11 3.42
CA TRP A 794 2.00 29.78 4.18
C TRP A 794 1.97 30.47 5.56
N ALA A 795 3.08 30.47 6.31
CA ALA A 795 3.16 31.05 7.65
C ALA A 795 3.12 32.59 7.65
N HIS A 796 3.57 33.23 6.57
CA HIS A 796 3.48 34.69 6.41
C HIS A 796 2.03 35.14 6.26
N ASN A 797 1.28 34.45 5.39
CA ASN A 797 -0.11 34.77 5.11
C ASN A 797 -1.07 34.37 6.24
N GLN A 798 -0.75 33.34 7.04
CA GLN A 798 -1.46 33.04 8.29
C GLN A 798 -1.47 34.23 9.28
N LYS A 799 -0.34 34.93 9.45
CA LYS A 799 -0.25 36.12 10.32
C LYS A 799 -1.07 37.29 9.77
N GLN A 800 -1.05 37.50 8.45
CA GLN A 800 -1.89 38.52 7.81
C GLN A 800 -3.39 38.20 7.96
N TRP A 801 -3.80 36.93 7.82
CA TRP A 801 -5.18 36.51 8.07
C TRP A 801 -5.63 36.77 9.51
N GLN A 802 -4.80 36.42 10.50
CA GLN A 802 -5.09 36.67 11.91
C GLN A 802 -5.22 38.17 12.22
N THR A 803 -4.32 39.01 11.71
CA THR A 803 -4.40 40.47 11.87
C THR A 803 -5.58 41.11 11.13
N SER A 804 -5.96 40.59 9.97
CA SER A 804 -7.11 41.10 9.21
C SER A 804 -8.47 40.70 9.81
N ASN A 805 -8.56 39.58 10.53
CA ASN A 805 -9.76 39.21 11.28
C ASN A 805 -9.84 39.92 12.64
N SER A 806 -8.71 40.16 13.33
CA SER A 806 -8.72 40.96 14.57
C SER A 806 -9.13 42.43 14.37
N HIS A 807 -9.12 42.94 13.13
CA HIS A 807 -9.68 44.25 12.78
C HIS A 807 -11.15 44.20 12.33
N ARG A 808 -11.76 43.02 12.18
CA ARG A 808 -13.21 42.89 11.92
C ARG A 808 -14.04 42.75 13.19
N ASP A 809 -13.43 42.26 14.26
CA ASP A 809 -14.06 42.18 15.59
C ASP A 809 -14.00 43.52 16.36
N THR A 810 -13.34 44.56 15.81
CA THR A 810 -13.30 45.91 16.39
C THR A 810 -14.23 46.93 15.72
N ASP A 811 -14.78 46.62 14.54
CA ASP A 811 -15.58 47.55 13.71
C ASP A 811 -17.10 47.26 13.76
N ASN A 812 -17.57 46.41 14.68
CA ASN A 812 -18.99 46.20 14.98
C ASN A 812 -19.30 46.58 16.43
N GLY A 813 -18.97 47.83 16.78
CA GLY A 813 -19.10 48.40 18.12
C GLY A 813 -19.53 49.86 18.12
N ASP A 814 -20.62 50.16 17.41
CA ASP A 814 -21.47 51.36 17.56
C ASP A 814 -22.92 50.91 17.84
#